data_AF-A0A9W9GLI5-F1
#
_entry.id   AF-A0A9W9GLI5-F1
#
_cell.length_a   1.000
_cell.length_b   1.000
_cell.length_c   1.000
_cell.angle_alpha   90.00
_cell.angle_beta   90.00
_cell.angle_gamma   90.00
#
_symmetry.space_group_name_H-M   'P 1'
#
loop_
_entity.id
_entity.type
_entity.pdbx_description
1 polymer ?
#
loop_
_entity_poly.entity_id
_entity_poly.type
_entity_poly.pdbx_seq_one_letter_code
_entity_poly.pdbx_strand_id
1 'polypeptide(L)'
;MLGKSSLTVATLFTQALPAIGAILEQATVKITTSETIRRGELANVHLNWFHQPPSLIKSIYAPCDSEASATNEQLIGQISIQNHPPQRLAWVVPDDAQTHHCIHIYGLTELGDTKSLLGKSSPVSVQKKPRKRSAADTDLPLLKDFDAQGAWFDGVAKIKSKVEKDGGVASKSSSKNTSIAIVGGGISGLATGLMLDSVGVHNWEIIEASDRVGGRFRTKYVADTQEWAEMGPMRLPYSVTYKDDNDTLLYSDHQLTFEMAKALNNMNNNDSQWRIDFIPWIQHSPNELYDQGTRRHPDGRIPTRAEVDEDPSLEDPPAMTSAEYSNTENRMDKILQDKETLKSLQRDVWRAHKTAMDQGLDDWSEQAMMRHVFKASQNITDEIWTSSDYDVFWDELHHNSNLGLDGSKDSLGETEWLCIDGGFNRLSDAFLPHVRDRLTLGRKIRKLESLQDKDGNTRTRLSWYPSVSNRTFESKEYDYTIMAAPFTMTRFMDLPKFSSVLDRAISEAGLRFKSACKVALLFSERFWEKGDRPIFGGYSKPSSDSVGALYYPVYGLNESRPGLIMHYRGGDWSDRFVSFSDEEHVQTVLDAIVSLHGEQARHLYTGDYERLCWLQDEHTATSWCRPDVTQHELYIPAYHQTEHNTIFIGEHTAPTQAWVSSSLHSSVRGSIQLLLELGLVDEAKDLNQRWMGRWIKL
;
A
#
# COMPACT_ATOMS: atom_id res chain seq x y z
N MET A 1 58.48 -0.79 -52.57
CA MET A 1 57.99 0.61 -52.49
C MET A 1 57.65 0.87 -51.03
N LEU A 2 58.53 1.57 -50.33
CA LEU A 2 58.30 2.90 -49.70
C LEU A 2 57.45 2.78 -48.41
N GLY A 3 57.89 3.15 -47.20
CA GLY A 3 59.13 3.76 -46.75
C GLY A 3 59.06 4.05 -45.24
N LYS A 4 60.16 3.68 -44.57
CA LYS A 4 60.77 4.12 -43.31
C LYS A 4 60.10 5.17 -42.40
N SER A 5 60.13 4.83 -41.12
CA SER A 5 60.25 5.67 -39.92
C SER A 5 61.37 6.71 -40.01
N SER A 6 61.17 7.89 -39.41
CA SER A 6 62.28 8.73 -38.94
C SER A 6 61.87 9.70 -37.83
N LEU A 7 62.75 9.82 -36.85
CA LEU A 7 62.78 10.81 -35.77
C LEU A 7 62.84 12.26 -36.29
N THR A 8 62.28 13.19 -35.51
CA THR A 8 62.81 14.56 -35.43
C THR A 8 62.81 15.05 -33.98
N VAL A 9 64.00 15.46 -33.53
CA VAL A 9 64.31 16.17 -32.28
C VAL A 9 63.88 17.63 -32.40
N ALA A 10 63.32 18.23 -31.34
CA ALA A 10 63.38 19.69 -31.17
C ALA A 10 63.14 20.15 -29.71
N THR A 11 64.25 20.60 -29.10
CA THR A 11 64.38 21.78 -28.22
C THR A 11 63.62 21.87 -26.89
N LEU A 12 64.40 21.69 -25.83
CA LEU A 12 64.20 22.28 -24.50
C LEU A 12 64.14 23.81 -24.60
N PHE A 13 62.99 24.39 -24.24
CA PHE A 13 62.90 25.77 -23.77
C PHE A 13 62.60 25.76 -22.28
N THR A 14 63.63 26.07 -21.50
CA THR A 14 63.50 26.50 -20.10
C THR A 14 62.84 27.87 -20.07
N GLN A 15 61.61 27.95 -19.59
CA GLN A 15 61.05 29.16 -19.00
C GLN A 15 60.65 28.87 -17.56
N ALA A 16 61.48 29.36 -16.65
CA ALA A 16 61.15 29.52 -15.25
C ALA A 16 60.19 30.72 -15.12
N LEU A 17 59.04 30.50 -14.49
CA LEU A 17 58.17 31.53 -13.90
C LEU A 17 57.39 30.87 -12.75
N PRO A 18 56.98 31.64 -11.74
CA PRO A 18 57.33 31.41 -10.35
C PRO A 18 56.30 30.54 -9.61
N ALA A 19 56.80 29.82 -8.60
CA ALA A 19 56.00 29.25 -7.54
C ALA A 19 55.26 30.37 -6.80
N ILE A 20 54.06 30.71 -7.25
CA ILE A 20 53.05 31.33 -6.41
C ILE A 20 52.39 30.17 -5.68
N GLY A 21 52.99 29.79 -4.56
CA GLY A 21 52.31 29.02 -3.53
C GLY A 21 51.22 29.90 -2.95
N ALA A 22 50.10 30.02 -3.65
CA ALA A 22 48.84 30.23 -2.97
C ALA A 22 48.65 28.96 -2.16
N ILE A 23 48.82 29.08 -0.84
CA ILE A 23 48.20 28.14 0.09
C ILE A 23 46.71 28.25 -0.24
N LEU A 24 46.21 27.38 -1.11
CA LEU A 24 44.79 27.11 -1.17
C LEU A 24 44.48 26.62 0.24
N GLU A 25 43.86 27.47 1.06
CA GLU A 25 43.14 27.01 2.24
C GLU A 25 42.24 25.89 1.74
N GLN A 26 42.64 24.65 2.01
CA GLN A 26 41.82 23.49 1.66
C GLN A 26 40.56 23.64 2.51
N ALA A 27 39.43 23.85 1.82
CA ALA A 27 38.13 23.88 2.48
C ALA A 27 38.00 22.65 3.39
N THR A 28 37.60 22.86 4.64
CA THR A 28 37.35 21.80 5.63
C THR A 28 36.24 20.85 5.16
N VAL A 29 35.32 21.34 4.33
CA VAL A 29 34.19 20.58 3.77
C VAL A 29 33.90 20.94 2.31
N LYS A 30 33.70 19.92 1.46
CA LYS A 30 33.08 20.07 0.14
C LYS A 30 31.57 19.97 0.27
N ILE A 31 30.88 20.95 -0.31
CA ILE A 31 29.42 21.06 -0.24
C ILE A 31 28.83 20.82 -1.62
N THR A 32 27.89 19.88 -1.71
CA THR A 32 27.03 19.66 -2.88
C THR A 32 25.57 19.61 -2.45
N THR A 33 24.65 19.60 -3.41
CA THR A 33 23.21 19.60 -3.14
C THR A 33 22.53 18.49 -3.92
N SER A 34 21.24 18.23 -3.62
CA SER A 34 20.36 17.46 -4.50
C SER A 34 20.47 17.93 -5.96
N GLU A 35 20.32 16.99 -6.90
CA GLU A 35 20.37 17.30 -8.34
C GLU A 35 19.27 18.28 -8.77
N THR A 36 18.10 18.18 -8.14
CA THR A 36 16.96 19.06 -8.41
C THR A 36 16.54 19.78 -7.12
N ILE A 37 16.60 21.10 -7.14
CA ILE A 37 16.17 21.96 -6.03
C ILE A 37 15.03 22.86 -6.51
N ARG A 38 13.90 22.77 -5.83
CA ARG A 38 12.68 23.53 -6.14
C ARG A 38 12.22 24.30 -4.91
N ARG A 39 11.70 25.50 -5.15
CA ARG A 39 11.06 26.33 -4.13
C ARG A 39 9.89 25.60 -3.46
N GLY A 40 9.83 25.67 -2.13
CA GLY A 40 8.76 25.06 -1.33
C GLY A 40 8.87 23.53 -1.19
N GLU A 41 10.04 22.95 -1.42
CA GLU A 41 10.34 21.52 -1.23
C GLU A 41 11.53 21.31 -0.29
N LEU A 42 11.76 20.06 0.14
CA LEU A 42 13.02 19.67 0.78
C LEU A 42 14.10 19.36 -0.25
N ALA A 43 15.35 19.64 0.10
CA ALA A 43 16.55 19.21 -0.60
C ALA A 43 17.61 18.76 0.43
N ASN A 44 18.48 17.83 0.03
CA ASN A 44 19.68 17.53 0.80
C ASN A 44 20.80 18.51 0.44
N VAL A 45 21.52 18.95 1.48
CA VAL A 45 22.86 19.54 1.37
C VAL A 45 23.85 18.50 1.82
N HIS A 46 24.68 18.01 0.91
CA HIS A 46 25.68 16.98 1.16
C HIS A 46 26.99 17.62 1.62
N LEU A 47 27.55 17.10 2.71
CA LEU A 47 28.75 17.60 3.38
C LEU A 47 29.82 16.51 3.37
N ASN A 48 30.85 16.71 2.56
CA ASN A 48 32.01 15.82 2.50
C ASN A 48 33.20 16.46 3.21
N TRP A 49 33.44 16.00 4.43
CA TRP A 49 34.45 16.56 5.34
C TRP A 49 35.85 16.03 5.00
N PHE A 50 36.79 16.95 4.78
CA PHE A 50 38.22 16.62 4.63
C PHE A 50 38.96 16.73 5.97
N HIS A 51 38.45 17.56 6.88
CA HIS A 51 38.99 17.77 8.23
C HIS A 51 37.86 17.79 9.26
N GLN A 52 38.19 17.52 10.53
CA GLN A 52 37.21 17.56 11.62
C GLN A 52 36.71 19.00 11.85
N PRO A 53 35.38 19.23 11.83
CA PRO A 53 34.84 20.54 12.15
C PRO A 53 34.86 20.86 13.65
N PRO A 54 34.70 22.14 14.02
CA PRO A 54 34.39 22.54 15.39
C PRO A 54 33.04 21.97 15.87
N SER A 55 32.85 21.98 17.19
CA SER A 55 31.66 21.41 17.87
C SER A 55 30.34 22.10 17.51
N LEU A 56 30.36 23.28 16.89
CA LEU A 56 29.16 23.97 16.44
C LEU A 56 29.36 24.48 15.02
N ILE A 57 28.44 24.12 14.12
CA ILE A 57 28.44 24.58 12.74
C ILE A 57 27.16 25.33 12.39
N LYS A 58 27.25 26.30 11.49
CA LYS A 58 26.12 27.07 10.96
C LYS A 58 26.13 27.04 9.43
N SER A 59 25.04 26.57 8.85
CA SER A 59 24.78 26.51 7.41
C SER A 59 23.82 27.62 6.99
N ILE A 60 24.23 28.43 6.02
CA ILE A 60 23.39 29.49 5.45
C ILE A 60 23.38 29.45 3.92
N TYR A 61 22.29 29.93 3.33
CA TYR A 61 22.14 30.17 1.91
C TYR A 61 22.13 31.68 1.64
N ALA A 62 23.11 32.17 0.89
CA ALA A 62 23.37 33.60 0.72
C ALA A 62 24.06 33.88 -0.63
N PRO A 63 24.13 35.14 -1.11
CA PRO A 63 24.91 35.48 -2.30
C PRO A 63 26.34 34.93 -2.20
N CYS A 64 26.86 34.39 -3.30
CA CYS A 64 28.17 33.73 -3.28
C CYS A 64 29.31 34.66 -2.82
N ASP A 65 29.17 35.97 -3.02
CA ASP A 65 30.21 36.95 -2.68
C ASP A 65 29.96 37.64 -1.33
N SER A 66 29.00 37.17 -0.52
CA SER A 66 28.69 37.84 0.76
C SER A 66 29.76 37.57 1.83
N GLU A 67 30.37 38.62 2.34
CA GLU A 67 31.13 38.58 3.59
C GLU A 67 30.20 38.75 4.80
N ALA A 68 29.95 37.65 5.51
CA ALA A 68 29.51 37.46 6.91
C ALA A 68 28.35 38.30 7.53
N SER A 69 27.72 39.24 6.81
CA SER A 69 26.65 40.11 7.33
C SER A 69 25.71 40.67 6.24
N ALA A 70 25.23 39.82 5.33
CA ALA A 70 24.26 40.26 4.32
C ALA A 70 22.81 40.20 4.87
N THR A 71 21.99 41.21 4.58
CA THR A 71 20.57 41.29 4.95
C THR A 71 19.67 40.22 4.29
N ASN A 72 20.22 39.42 3.37
CA ASN A 72 19.53 38.35 2.64
C ASN A 72 20.08 36.94 2.97
N GLU A 73 20.68 36.76 4.15
CA GLU A 73 21.12 35.44 4.63
C GLU A 73 19.92 34.58 5.05
N GLN A 74 19.78 33.40 4.46
CA GLN A 74 18.80 32.42 4.89
C GLN A 74 19.48 31.31 5.71
N LEU A 75 19.05 31.12 6.95
CA LEU A 75 19.51 29.98 7.76
C LEU A 75 18.99 28.67 7.17
N ILE A 76 19.90 27.76 6.83
CA ILE A 76 19.57 26.35 6.55
C ILE A 76 19.57 25.58 7.87
N GLY A 77 20.57 25.83 8.70
CA GLY A 77 20.61 25.28 10.04
C GLY A 77 21.84 25.62 10.87
N GLN A 78 21.80 25.34 12.17
CA GLN A 78 22.88 25.40 13.14
C GLN A 78 22.88 24.10 13.96
N ILE A 79 24.00 23.38 13.97
CA ILE A 79 24.08 22.01 14.49
C ILE A 79 25.26 21.88 15.44
N SER A 80 24.98 21.32 16.62
CA SER A 80 26.01 20.89 17.57
C SER A 80 26.50 19.49 17.20
N ILE A 81 27.82 19.35 17.04
CA ILE A 81 28.50 18.11 16.67
C ILE A 81 29.02 17.47 17.95
N GLN A 82 28.39 16.37 18.35
CA GLN A 82 28.78 15.64 19.56
C GLN A 82 29.87 14.59 19.27
N ASN A 83 29.64 13.70 18.29
CA ASN A 83 30.53 12.56 18.02
C ASN A 83 31.11 12.58 16.61
N HIS A 84 30.25 12.60 15.59
CA HIS A 84 30.66 12.60 14.19
C HIS A 84 30.02 13.77 13.45
N PRO A 85 30.74 14.40 12.51
CA PRO A 85 30.17 15.48 11.74
C PRO A 85 29.07 14.97 10.80
N PRO A 86 27.99 15.73 10.60
CA PRO A 86 26.87 15.30 9.77
C PRO A 86 27.28 15.20 8.31
N GLN A 87 26.85 14.14 7.63
CA GLN A 87 27.14 13.97 6.19
C GLN A 87 26.15 14.72 5.30
N ARG A 88 24.96 15.02 5.82
CA ARG A 88 23.91 15.73 5.09
C ARG A 88 23.05 16.57 6.01
N LEU A 89 22.53 17.68 5.48
CA LEU A 89 21.50 18.51 6.10
C LEU A 89 20.22 18.45 5.26
N ALA A 90 19.06 18.42 5.90
CA ALA A 90 17.79 18.67 5.23
C ALA A 90 17.56 20.18 5.15
N TRP A 91 17.41 20.70 3.93
CA TRP A 91 17.14 22.10 3.63
C TRP A 91 15.71 22.26 3.16
N VAL A 92 14.92 23.03 3.90
CA VAL A 92 13.62 23.53 3.45
C VAL A 92 13.87 24.74 2.56
N VAL A 93 13.62 24.58 1.26
CA VAL A 93 13.86 25.63 0.27
C VAL A 93 12.69 26.61 0.31
N PRO A 94 12.89 27.90 0.64
CA PRO A 94 11.81 28.87 0.69
C PRO A 94 11.16 29.11 -0.66
N ASP A 95 9.92 29.60 -0.63
CA ASP A 95 9.18 29.96 -1.84
C ASP A 95 9.82 31.16 -2.59
N ASP A 96 10.59 31.99 -1.90
CA ASP A 96 11.29 33.16 -2.43
C ASP A 96 12.80 32.92 -2.64
N ALA A 97 13.28 31.68 -2.50
CA ALA A 97 14.69 31.33 -2.64
C ALA A 97 15.28 31.82 -3.97
N GLN A 98 16.32 32.65 -3.88
CA GLN A 98 17.04 33.16 -5.05
C GLN A 98 17.84 32.03 -5.72
N THR A 99 18.05 32.13 -7.03
CA THR A 99 18.88 31.18 -7.78
C THR A 99 20.30 31.73 -7.92
N HIS A 100 21.30 30.85 -8.03
CA HIS A 100 22.74 31.17 -8.09
C HIS A 100 23.33 31.79 -6.80
N HIS A 101 22.66 31.62 -5.65
CA HIS A 101 23.30 31.82 -4.35
C HIS A 101 24.14 30.59 -3.97
N CYS A 102 25.00 30.72 -2.97
CA CYS A 102 25.86 29.64 -2.48
C CYS A 102 25.45 29.24 -1.06
N ILE A 103 25.72 27.98 -0.73
CA ILE A 103 25.63 27.48 0.64
C ILE A 103 26.99 27.65 1.30
N HIS A 104 26.99 28.29 2.47
CA HIS A 104 28.17 28.53 3.29
C HIS A 104 28.04 27.75 4.59
N ILE A 105 29.09 27.02 4.97
CA ILE A 105 29.19 26.35 6.27
C ILE A 105 30.23 27.10 7.09
N TYR A 106 29.81 27.64 8.23
CA TYR A 106 30.66 28.29 9.20
C TYR A 106 30.87 27.41 10.44
N GLY A 107 32.06 27.45 11.01
CA GLY A 107 32.36 26.96 12.34
C GLY A 107 32.18 28.07 13.36
N LEU A 108 31.52 27.76 14.47
CA LEU A 108 31.28 28.66 15.58
C LEU A 108 32.10 28.21 16.80
N THR A 109 32.62 29.17 17.57
CA THR A 109 33.19 28.91 18.90
C THR A 109 32.07 28.75 19.95
N GLU A 110 32.35 28.13 21.10
CA GLU A 110 31.36 27.84 22.16
C GLU A 110 30.59 29.09 22.67
N LEU A 111 31.13 30.29 22.44
CA LEU A 111 30.51 31.59 22.78
C LEU A 111 29.72 32.23 21.62
N GLY A 112 29.75 31.67 20.41
CA GLY A 112 28.98 32.13 19.24
C GLY A 112 29.55 33.34 18.48
N ASP A 113 30.61 33.98 18.99
CA ASP A 113 31.07 35.29 18.53
C ASP A 113 32.04 35.26 17.33
N THR A 114 32.72 34.13 17.08
CA THR A 114 33.69 33.99 15.98
C THR A 114 33.22 32.99 14.94
N LYS A 115 32.99 33.46 13.71
CA LYS A 115 32.61 32.64 12.55
C LYS A 115 33.85 32.38 11.67
N SER A 116 34.25 31.11 11.55
CA SER A 116 35.26 30.70 10.55
C SER A 116 34.56 30.02 9.37
N LEU A 117 34.89 30.38 8.13
CA LEU A 117 34.30 29.71 6.96
C LEU A 117 34.97 28.34 6.77
N LEU A 118 34.18 27.27 6.83
CA LEU A 118 34.66 25.89 6.68
C LEU A 118 34.53 25.39 5.23
N GLY A 119 33.56 25.90 4.48
CA GLY A 119 33.36 25.53 3.09
C GLY A 119 32.27 26.35 2.42
N LYS A 120 32.33 26.40 1.09
CA LYS A 120 31.37 27.09 0.21
C LYS A 120 31.01 26.18 -0.97
N SER A 121 29.72 26.09 -1.30
CA SER A 121 29.24 25.34 -2.47
C SER A 121 29.49 26.09 -3.78
N SER A 122 29.36 25.40 -4.91
CA SER A 122 29.09 26.08 -6.18
C SER A 122 27.74 26.81 -6.14
N PRO A 123 27.50 27.81 -7.01
CA PRO A 123 26.20 28.45 -7.13
C PRO A 123 25.10 27.42 -7.35
N VAL A 124 24.04 27.52 -6.56
CA VAL A 124 22.93 26.57 -6.55
C VAL A 124 21.83 27.04 -7.48
N SER A 125 21.48 26.22 -8.47
CA SER A 125 20.36 26.53 -9.37
C SER A 125 19.04 26.13 -8.73
N VAL A 126 18.29 27.11 -8.25
CA VAL A 126 16.96 26.89 -7.68
C VAL A 126 15.92 27.07 -8.77
N GLN A 127 15.20 25.99 -9.07
CA GLN A 127 14.12 26.01 -10.04
C GLN A 127 12.87 26.64 -9.40
N LYS A 128 12.15 27.44 -10.19
CA LYS A 128 10.81 27.85 -9.80
C LYS A 128 9.97 26.58 -9.65
N LYS A 129 9.18 26.52 -8.58
CA LYS A 129 8.08 25.57 -8.52
C LYS A 129 7.28 25.75 -9.81
N PRO A 130 6.97 24.69 -10.58
CA PRO A 130 6.08 24.84 -11.72
C PRO A 130 4.85 25.62 -11.25
N ARG A 131 4.51 26.68 -12.00
CA ARG A 131 3.45 27.62 -11.64
C ARG A 131 2.23 26.80 -11.26
N LYS A 132 1.67 26.97 -10.05
CA LYS A 132 0.32 26.45 -9.75
C LYS A 132 -0.56 26.96 -10.89
N ARG A 133 -1.03 26.07 -11.76
CA ARG A 133 -2.14 26.40 -12.64
C ARG A 133 -3.28 26.82 -11.71
N SER A 134 -3.98 27.89 -12.07
CA SER A 134 -5.11 28.34 -11.25
C SER A 134 -6.09 27.16 -11.11
N ALA A 135 -6.78 27.05 -9.98
CA ALA A 135 -7.81 26.01 -9.79
C ALA A 135 -8.93 26.08 -10.86
N ALA A 136 -8.95 27.14 -11.67
CA ALA A 136 -9.87 27.33 -12.78
C ALA A 136 -9.29 26.96 -14.16
N ASP A 137 -7.99 26.66 -14.29
CA ASP A 137 -7.33 26.50 -15.61
C ASP A 137 -6.77 25.10 -15.91
N THR A 138 -6.90 24.11 -15.02
CA THR A 138 -6.71 22.69 -15.38
C THR A 138 -7.18 21.74 -14.29
N ASP A 139 -7.84 20.65 -14.70
CA ASP A 139 -8.10 19.40 -13.97
C ASP A 139 -6.80 18.65 -13.57
N LEU A 140 -5.82 19.34 -12.98
CA LEU A 140 -4.51 18.77 -12.66
C LEU A 140 -4.19 18.84 -11.15
N PRO A 141 -3.84 17.70 -10.53
CA PRO A 141 -3.68 17.52 -9.10
C PRO A 141 -2.48 18.25 -8.49
N LEU A 142 -2.65 18.84 -7.30
CA LEU A 142 -1.54 19.35 -6.50
C LEU A 142 -0.95 18.24 -5.62
N LEU A 143 0.38 18.21 -5.51
CA LEU A 143 1.15 17.18 -4.81
C LEU A 143 0.73 17.00 -3.33
N LYS A 144 0.26 18.06 -2.66
CA LYS A 144 -0.15 18.04 -1.24
C LYS A 144 -1.55 17.44 -0.97
N ASP A 145 -2.26 17.04 -2.02
CA ASP A 145 -3.65 16.57 -1.94
C ASP A 145 -3.77 15.03 -1.93
N PHE A 146 -2.63 14.34 -1.86
CA PHE A 146 -2.55 12.88 -1.85
C PHE A 146 -2.31 12.39 -0.42
N ASP A 147 -2.78 11.23 0.01
CA ASP A 147 -2.49 10.74 1.38
C ASP A 147 -1.08 10.12 1.52
N ALA A 148 -0.60 9.43 0.48
CA ALA A 148 0.77 8.92 0.46
C ALA A 148 1.82 10.00 0.11
N GLN A 149 1.48 10.96 -0.76
CA GLN A 149 2.28 12.19 -0.87
C GLN A 149 2.07 13.06 0.36
N GLY A 150 0.92 12.96 1.03
CA GLY A 150 0.57 13.57 2.31
C GLY A 150 1.58 13.15 3.36
N ALA A 151 1.90 11.87 3.51
CA ALA A 151 3.00 11.44 4.36
C ALA A 151 4.37 12.05 3.95
N TRP A 152 4.65 12.20 2.65
CA TRP A 152 5.82 12.96 2.18
C TRP A 152 5.73 14.45 2.59
N PHE A 153 4.56 15.09 2.46
CA PHE A 153 4.32 16.49 2.80
C PHE A 153 4.28 16.77 4.29
N ASP A 154 3.74 15.85 5.07
CA ASP A 154 3.69 15.84 6.54
C ASP A 154 5.08 15.58 7.07
N GLY A 155 5.83 14.65 6.47
CA GLY A 155 7.25 14.48 6.72
C GLY A 155 8.04 15.74 6.40
N VAL A 156 7.76 16.39 5.26
CA VAL A 156 8.33 17.70 4.89
C VAL A 156 7.93 18.78 5.90
N ALA A 157 6.67 18.84 6.33
CA ALA A 157 6.14 19.83 7.26
C ALA A 157 6.73 19.63 8.66
N LYS A 158 6.91 18.38 9.10
CA LYS A 158 7.56 18.02 10.36
C LYS A 158 9.04 18.37 10.32
N ILE A 159 9.75 18.05 9.24
CA ILE A 159 11.14 18.47 9.03
C ILE A 159 11.21 19.99 9.01
N LYS A 160 10.27 20.68 8.35
CA LYS A 160 10.19 22.13 8.34
C LYS A 160 10.02 22.72 9.74
N SER A 161 9.10 22.18 10.53
CA SER A 161 8.91 22.60 11.92
C SER A 161 10.16 22.36 12.77
N LYS A 162 10.82 21.19 12.63
CA LYS A 162 12.12 20.91 13.28
C LYS A 162 13.21 21.90 12.82
N VAL A 163 13.27 22.20 11.52
CA VAL A 163 14.22 23.16 10.96
C VAL A 163 13.99 24.57 11.52
N GLU A 164 12.74 25.01 11.59
CA GLU A 164 12.34 26.31 12.14
C GLU A 164 12.63 26.41 13.65
N LYS A 165 12.41 25.33 14.40
CA LYS A 165 12.59 25.29 15.85
C LYS A 165 14.05 25.14 16.27
N ASP A 166 14.75 24.19 15.66
CA ASP A 166 16.06 23.71 16.12
C ASP A 166 17.20 24.12 15.18
N GLY A 167 16.91 24.84 14.09
CA GLY A 167 17.91 25.24 13.11
C GLY A 167 18.43 24.04 12.31
N GLY A 168 17.56 23.20 11.76
CA GLY A 168 17.96 22.18 10.78
C GLY A 168 17.91 20.73 11.27
N VAL A 169 17.85 19.79 10.32
CA VAL A 169 17.92 18.35 10.59
C VAL A 169 19.20 17.80 9.96
N ALA A 170 20.12 17.36 10.81
CA ALA A 170 21.38 16.74 10.38
C ALA A 170 21.23 15.21 10.38
N SER A 171 21.66 14.57 9.30
CA SER A 171 21.78 13.10 9.28
C SER A 171 22.92 12.64 10.19
N LYS A 172 22.75 11.48 10.84
CA LYS A 172 23.86 10.78 11.49
C LYS A 172 24.85 10.32 10.42
N SER A 173 26.14 10.25 10.75
CA SER A 173 27.20 9.81 9.81
C SER A 173 26.99 8.39 9.26
N SER A 174 26.08 7.60 9.85
CA SER A 174 25.75 6.24 9.46
C SER A 174 24.27 6.02 9.12
N SER A 175 23.50 7.05 8.68
CA SER A 175 22.05 6.92 8.43
C SER A 175 21.64 5.71 7.56
N LYS A 176 22.46 5.29 6.59
CA LYS A 176 22.18 4.09 5.76
C LYS A 176 22.52 2.75 6.42
N ASN A 177 23.30 2.77 7.50
CA ASN A 177 23.63 1.59 8.32
C ASN A 177 22.74 1.47 9.57
N THR A 178 21.67 2.27 9.64
CA THR A 178 20.64 2.19 10.69
C THR A 178 20.04 0.78 10.72
N SER A 179 19.98 0.17 11.89
CA SER A 179 19.39 -1.16 12.11
C SER A 179 17.86 -1.07 12.17
N ILE A 180 17.18 -1.84 11.31
CA ILE A 180 15.72 -1.77 11.14
C ILE A 180 15.11 -3.17 11.30
N ALA A 181 14.14 -3.32 12.20
CA ALA A 181 13.31 -4.51 12.24
C ALA A 181 12.03 -4.31 11.42
N ILE A 182 11.66 -5.29 10.61
CA ILE A 182 10.37 -5.35 9.91
C ILE A 182 9.58 -6.52 10.50
N VAL A 183 8.54 -6.24 11.27
CA VAL A 183 7.73 -7.27 11.95
C VAL A 183 6.56 -7.67 11.07
N GLY A 184 6.67 -8.84 10.43
CA GLY A 184 5.70 -9.44 9.50
C GLY A 184 6.28 -9.62 8.10
N GLY A 185 6.30 -10.86 7.62
CA GLY A 185 6.72 -11.29 6.28
C GLY A 185 5.57 -11.35 5.27
N GLY A 186 4.49 -10.60 5.49
CA GLY A 186 3.46 -10.36 4.48
C GLY A 186 3.94 -9.43 3.36
N ILE A 187 3.11 -9.21 2.34
CA ILE A 187 3.46 -8.34 1.19
C ILE A 187 3.98 -6.97 1.62
N SER A 188 3.42 -6.36 2.66
CA SER A 188 3.90 -5.06 3.12
C SER A 188 5.35 -5.10 3.63
N GLY A 189 5.69 -6.08 4.47
CA GLY A 189 7.05 -6.20 5.00
C GLY A 189 8.07 -6.59 3.92
N LEU A 190 7.70 -7.51 3.02
CA LEU A 190 8.54 -7.91 1.89
C LEU A 190 8.83 -6.72 0.96
N ALA A 191 7.80 -5.96 0.60
CA ALA A 191 7.93 -4.77 -0.24
C ALA A 191 8.79 -3.70 0.42
N THR A 192 8.62 -3.44 1.72
CA THR A 192 9.46 -2.50 2.46
C THR A 192 10.93 -2.87 2.43
N GLY A 193 11.30 -4.14 2.67
CA GLY A 193 12.70 -4.59 2.60
C GLY A 193 13.32 -4.32 1.21
N LEU A 194 12.61 -4.66 0.15
CA LEU A 194 13.05 -4.41 -1.23
C LEU A 194 13.19 -2.91 -1.54
N MET A 195 12.24 -2.08 -1.08
CA MET A 195 12.27 -0.63 -1.30
C MET A 195 13.47 0.01 -0.60
N LEU A 196 13.75 -0.37 0.64
CA LEU A 196 14.92 0.13 1.40
C LEU A 196 16.23 -0.27 0.71
N ASP A 197 16.33 -1.51 0.24
CA ASP A 197 17.48 -1.97 -0.55
C ASP A 197 17.70 -1.17 -1.82
N SER A 198 16.61 -0.84 -2.53
CA SER A 198 16.69 -0.11 -3.81
C SER A 198 17.29 1.30 -3.69
N VAL A 199 17.39 1.83 -2.47
CA VAL A 199 18.00 3.15 -2.17
C VAL A 199 19.25 3.05 -1.28
N GLY A 200 19.76 1.84 -1.08
CA GLY A 200 21.03 1.58 -0.38
C GLY A 200 20.92 1.49 1.15
N VAL A 201 19.74 1.24 1.70
CA VAL A 201 19.52 0.98 3.12
C VAL A 201 19.38 -0.53 3.30
N HIS A 202 20.44 -1.20 3.75
CA HIS A 202 20.54 -2.67 3.73
C HIS A 202 20.46 -3.34 5.11
N ASN A 203 20.68 -2.59 6.18
CA ASN A 203 20.72 -3.11 7.56
C ASN A 203 19.31 -3.29 8.13
N TRP A 204 18.50 -4.10 7.47
CA TRP A 204 17.17 -4.49 7.91
C TRP A 204 17.06 -6.00 8.06
N GLU A 205 16.13 -6.47 8.89
CA GLU A 205 15.70 -7.87 8.90
C GLU A 205 14.18 -7.98 8.98
N ILE A 206 13.62 -8.98 8.32
CA ILE A 206 12.20 -9.33 8.40
C ILE A 206 12.03 -10.43 9.43
N ILE A 207 11.10 -10.24 10.36
CA ILE A 207 10.77 -11.18 11.42
C ILE A 207 9.32 -11.61 11.23
N GLU A 208 9.12 -12.87 10.87
CA GLU A 208 7.81 -13.44 10.54
C GLU A 208 7.42 -14.49 11.57
N ALA A 209 6.16 -14.44 12.00
CA ALA A 209 5.63 -15.29 13.04
C ALA A 209 5.39 -16.73 12.55
N SER A 210 4.97 -16.90 11.30
CA SER A 210 4.74 -18.19 10.65
C SER A 210 6.01 -18.78 10.04
N ASP A 211 5.90 -19.97 9.51
CA ASP A 211 6.95 -20.70 8.78
C ASP A 211 7.04 -20.31 7.29
N ARG A 212 6.31 -19.27 6.86
CA ARG A 212 6.24 -18.84 5.45
C ARG A 212 6.11 -17.33 5.29
N VAL A 213 6.40 -16.84 4.09
CA VAL A 213 6.11 -15.45 3.71
C VAL A 213 4.72 -15.33 3.07
N GLY A 214 4.26 -14.09 2.84
CA GLY A 214 3.05 -13.77 2.09
C GLY A 214 1.84 -13.45 2.96
N GLY A 215 1.80 -13.88 4.22
CA GLY A 215 0.73 -13.57 5.16
C GLY A 215 -0.64 -14.01 4.62
N ARG A 216 -1.51 -13.04 4.31
CA ARG A 216 -2.86 -13.27 3.75
C ARG A 216 -2.89 -13.85 2.34
N PHE A 217 -1.75 -13.91 1.66
CA PHE A 217 -1.63 -14.63 0.39
C PHE A 217 -1.64 -16.11 0.71
N ARG A 218 -2.57 -16.87 0.12
CA ARG A 218 -2.74 -18.28 0.47
C ARG A 218 -3.31 -19.09 -0.69
N THR A 219 -2.44 -19.38 -1.65
CA THR A 219 -2.69 -20.37 -2.70
C THR A 219 -2.53 -21.78 -2.13
N LYS A 220 -3.49 -22.68 -2.40
CA LYS A 220 -3.48 -24.09 -1.99
C LYS A 220 -3.70 -24.99 -3.20
N TYR A 221 -2.74 -25.87 -3.48
CA TYR A 221 -2.90 -26.92 -4.48
C TYR A 221 -3.57 -28.13 -3.82
N VAL A 222 -4.56 -28.74 -4.48
CA VAL A 222 -5.42 -29.76 -3.86
C VAL A 222 -5.09 -31.16 -4.40
N ALA A 223 -4.96 -32.14 -3.50
CA ALA A 223 -4.80 -33.58 -3.79
C ALA A 223 -3.70 -33.92 -4.82
N ASP A 224 -2.55 -33.25 -4.73
CA ASP A 224 -1.41 -33.40 -5.67
C ASP A 224 -1.79 -33.18 -7.16
N THR A 225 -2.87 -32.45 -7.41
CA THR A 225 -3.29 -32.05 -8.75
C THR A 225 -2.70 -30.68 -9.14
N GLN A 226 -2.94 -30.27 -10.39
CA GLN A 226 -2.63 -28.92 -10.86
C GLN A 226 -3.71 -27.88 -10.47
N GLU A 227 -4.78 -28.31 -9.79
CA GLU A 227 -5.86 -27.43 -9.35
C GLU A 227 -5.45 -26.69 -8.08
N TRP A 228 -5.68 -25.38 -8.07
CA TRP A 228 -5.37 -24.52 -6.93
C TRP A 228 -6.55 -23.64 -6.52
N ALA A 229 -6.70 -23.45 -5.21
CA ALA A 229 -7.66 -22.54 -4.61
C ALA A 229 -6.95 -21.31 -4.04
N GLU A 230 -7.53 -20.12 -4.28
CA GLU A 230 -7.11 -18.91 -3.58
C GLU A 230 -7.90 -18.73 -2.30
N MET A 231 -7.27 -19.07 -1.20
CA MET A 231 -7.84 -18.87 0.14
C MET A 231 -7.68 -17.42 0.61
N GLY A 232 -6.90 -16.61 -0.09
CA GLY A 232 -6.73 -15.17 0.13
C GLY A 232 -7.22 -14.33 -1.07
N PRO A 233 -6.38 -13.41 -1.62
CA PRO A 233 -6.75 -12.63 -2.80
C PRO A 233 -6.87 -13.51 -4.04
N MET A 234 -7.83 -13.23 -4.91
CA MET A 234 -8.11 -14.05 -6.11
C MET A 234 -8.16 -13.26 -7.42
N ARG A 235 -8.32 -11.94 -7.37
CA ARG A 235 -8.49 -11.07 -8.53
C ARG A 235 -8.04 -9.64 -8.27
N LEU A 236 -7.69 -8.93 -9.32
CA LEU A 236 -7.27 -7.53 -9.33
C LEU A 236 -8.02 -6.81 -10.47
N PRO A 237 -8.68 -5.67 -10.22
CA PRO A 237 -9.20 -4.85 -11.29
C PRO A 237 -8.04 -4.21 -12.06
N TYR A 238 -8.14 -4.16 -13.39
CA TYR A 238 -7.08 -3.68 -14.26
C TYR A 238 -7.51 -2.42 -15.02
N SER A 239 -8.62 -2.51 -15.74
CA SER A 239 -9.21 -1.40 -16.48
C SER A 239 -10.74 -1.42 -16.35
N VAL A 240 -11.40 -0.31 -16.67
CA VAL A 240 -12.86 -0.24 -16.76
C VAL A 240 -13.28 0.54 -17.99
N THR A 241 -14.27 0.03 -18.71
CA THR A 241 -14.87 0.68 -19.87
C THR A 241 -16.31 1.10 -19.58
N TYR A 242 -16.62 2.38 -19.71
CA TYR A 242 -17.96 2.93 -19.51
C TYR A 242 -18.82 2.80 -20.77
N LYS A 243 -20.09 2.42 -20.62
CA LYS A 243 -20.95 2.08 -21.77
C LYS A 243 -21.43 3.27 -22.58
N ASP A 244 -21.64 4.41 -21.93
CA ASP A 244 -22.28 5.57 -22.53
C ASP A 244 -21.32 6.39 -23.42
N ASP A 245 -20.07 6.53 -22.98
CA ASP A 245 -19.03 7.30 -23.67
C ASP A 245 -17.86 6.44 -24.20
N ASN A 246 -17.83 5.14 -23.90
CA ASN A 246 -16.77 4.21 -24.26
C ASN A 246 -15.38 4.65 -23.74
N ASP A 247 -15.35 5.48 -22.69
CA ASP A 247 -14.13 5.90 -22.00
C ASP A 247 -13.56 4.70 -21.23
N THR A 248 -12.25 4.47 -21.36
CA THR A 248 -11.56 3.38 -20.68
C THR A 248 -10.50 3.93 -19.75
N LEU A 249 -10.62 3.58 -18.47
CA LEU A 249 -9.74 4.06 -17.40
C LEU A 249 -8.98 2.88 -16.78
N LEU A 250 -7.71 3.10 -16.46
CA LEU A 250 -6.95 2.18 -15.64
C LEU A 250 -7.21 2.48 -14.17
N TYR A 251 -7.29 1.43 -13.35
CA TYR A 251 -7.34 1.59 -11.89
C TYR A 251 -5.96 1.99 -11.36
N SER A 252 -5.78 3.28 -11.07
CA SER A 252 -4.47 3.83 -10.74
C SER A 252 -3.89 3.29 -9.43
N ASP A 253 -4.73 2.99 -8.45
CA ASP A 253 -4.32 2.41 -7.17
C ASP A 253 -3.83 0.97 -7.32
N HIS A 254 -4.38 0.21 -8.26
CA HIS A 254 -3.96 -1.17 -8.55
C HIS A 254 -2.68 -1.28 -9.39
N GLN A 255 -2.29 -0.24 -10.13
CA GLN A 255 -1.09 -0.24 -10.98
C GLN A 255 0.19 -0.66 -10.24
N LEU A 256 0.34 -0.21 -8.98
CA LEU A 256 1.50 -0.55 -8.15
C LEU A 256 1.70 -2.07 -7.99
N THR A 257 0.62 -2.85 -8.01
CA THR A 257 0.68 -4.32 -7.93
C THR A 257 1.31 -4.92 -9.19
N PHE A 258 0.86 -4.48 -10.37
CA PHE A 258 1.38 -4.95 -11.65
C PHE A 258 2.83 -4.52 -11.88
N GLU A 259 3.18 -3.31 -11.44
CA GLU A 259 4.55 -2.81 -11.48
C GLU A 259 5.49 -3.59 -10.57
N MET A 260 5.07 -3.88 -9.34
CA MET A 260 5.86 -4.67 -8.40
C MET A 260 6.14 -6.05 -8.99
N ALA A 261 5.13 -6.72 -9.55
CA ALA A 261 5.30 -8.00 -10.23
C ALA A 261 6.29 -7.91 -11.40
N LYS A 262 6.19 -6.87 -12.23
CA LYS A 262 7.14 -6.63 -13.32
C LYS A 262 8.57 -6.39 -12.81
N ALA A 263 8.73 -5.63 -11.73
CA ALA A 263 10.02 -5.36 -11.12
C ALA A 263 10.65 -6.66 -10.60
N LEU A 264 9.89 -7.49 -9.88
CA LEU A 264 10.34 -8.78 -9.37
C LEU A 264 10.70 -9.75 -10.50
N ASN A 265 9.90 -9.83 -11.56
CA ASN A 265 10.22 -10.64 -12.73
C ASN A 265 11.57 -10.22 -13.34
N ASN A 266 11.81 -8.91 -13.48
CA ASN A 266 13.09 -8.39 -13.99
C ASN A 266 14.25 -8.71 -13.03
N MET A 267 14.08 -8.51 -11.73
CA MET A 267 15.11 -8.78 -10.71
C MET A 267 15.46 -10.27 -10.63
N ASN A 268 14.49 -11.14 -10.87
CA ASN A 268 14.66 -12.59 -10.94
C ASN A 268 15.05 -13.09 -12.34
N ASN A 269 15.40 -12.20 -13.29
CA ASN A 269 15.75 -12.55 -14.66
C ASN A 269 14.70 -13.42 -15.38
N ASN A 270 13.42 -13.25 -15.05
CA ASN A 270 12.30 -14.06 -15.52
C ASN A 270 12.46 -15.57 -15.26
N ASP A 271 13.16 -15.96 -14.18
CA ASP A 271 13.25 -17.34 -13.74
C ASP A 271 11.84 -17.92 -13.50
N SER A 272 11.54 -19.04 -14.16
CA SER A 272 10.26 -19.74 -14.08
C SER A 272 9.83 -20.09 -12.65
N GLN A 273 10.77 -20.28 -11.72
CA GLN A 273 10.46 -20.56 -10.32
C GLN A 273 9.79 -19.36 -9.63
N TRP A 274 10.16 -18.13 -10.00
CA TRP A 274 9.72 -16.88 -9.37
C TRP A 274 8.84 -16.03 -10.27
N ARG A 275 8.58 -16.49 -11.49
CA ARG A 275 7.86 -15.72 -12.50
C ARG A 275 6.42 -15.46 -12.08
N ILE A 276 5.98 -14.21 -12.19
CA ILE A 276 4.60 -13.80 -11.94
C ILE A 276 3.97 -13.49 -13.30
N ASP A 277 3.06 -14.33 -13.75
CA ASP A 277 2.30 -14.11 -14.98
C ASP A 277 0.84 -13.78 -14.62
N PHE A 278 0.31 -12.72 -15.22
CA PHE A 278 -1.09 -12.37 -15.09
C PHE A 278 -1.90 -13.00 -16.22
N ILE A 279 -3.05 -13.55 -15.87
CA ILE A 279 -4.05 -14.10 -16.80
C ILE A 279 -5.39 -13.40 -16.57
N PRO A 280 -6.28 -13.35 -17.58
CA PRO A 280 -7.62 -12.80 -17.41
C PRO A 280 -8.38 -13.50 -16.29
N TRP A 281 -9.06 -12.72 -15.45
CA TRP A 281 -10.05 -13.23 -14.51
C TRP A 281 -11.44 -12.99 -15.11
N ILE A 282 -12.18 -14.07 -15.35
CA ILE A 282 -13.56 -13.99 -15.81
C ILE A 282 -14.43 -13.69 -14.59
N GLN A 283 -14.81 -12.42 -14.44
CA GLN A 283 -15.63 -11.95 -13.33
C GLN A 283 -17.07 -12.46 -13.41
N HIS A 284 -17.63 -12.43 -14.62
CA HIS A 284 -18.97 -12.92 -14.91
C HIS A 284 -19.01 -13.80 -16.17
N SER A 285 -19.80 -14.87 -16.11
CA SER A 285 -20.11 -15.74 -17.25
C SER A 285 -21.60 -15.64 -17.59
N PRO A 286 -22.01 -15.63 -18.87
CA PRO A 286 -23.43 -15.54 -19.23
C PRO A 286 -24.26 -16.73 -18.71
N ASN A 287 -23.65 -17.90 -18.54
CA ASN A 287 -24.30 -19.13 -18.11
C ASN A 287 -24.23 -19.36 -16.59
N GLU A 288 -23.82 -18.37 -15.79
CA GLU A 288 -23.93 -18.43 -14.32
C GLU A 288 -25.35 -18.77 -13.90
N LEU A 289 -25.52 -19.76 -13.02
CA LEU A 289 -26.84 -20.15 -12.51
C LEU A 289 -27.24 -19.28 -11.32
N TYR A 290 -28.38 -18.61 -11.41
CA TYR A 290 -28.97 -17.87 -10.30
C TYR A 290 -30.22 -18.60 -9.83
N ASP A 291 -30.17 -19.20 -8.63
CA ASP A 291 -31.35 -19.78 -7.97
C ASP A 291 -31.82 -18.86 -6.83
N GLN A 292 -30.91 -18.04 -6.29
CA GLN A 292 -31.22 -16.99 -5.32
C GLN A 292 -31.66 -15.70 -6.04
N GLY A 293 -32.79 -15.12 -5.59
CA GLY A 293 -33.31 -13.86 -6.12
C GLY A 293 -34.01 -13.97 -7.48
N THR A 294 -34.31 -15.19 -7.91
CA THR A 294 -34.90 -15.46 -9.22
C THR A 294 -35.88 -16.61 -9.17
N ARG A 295 -36.86 -16.59 -10.07
CA ARG A 295 -37.79 -17.67 -10.33
C ARG A 295 -37.22 -18.65 -11.35
N ARG A 296 -37.42 -19.93 -11.09
CA ARG A 296 -37.13 -20.99 -12.04
C ARG A 296 -38.03 -20.88 -13.27
N HIS A 297 -37.49 -21.31 -14.42
CA HIS A 297 -38.25 -21.48 -15.65
C HIS A 297 -39.45 -22.42 -15.43
N PRO A 298 -40.50 -22.37 -16.28
CA PRO A 298 -41.65 -23.28 -16.17
C PRO A 298 -41.30 -24.78 -16.23
N ASP A 299 -40.17 -25.13 -16.84
CA ASP A 299 -39.63 -26.49 -16.91
C ASP A 299 -38.77 -26.89 -15.69
N GLY A 300 -38.66 -26.01 -14.69
CA GLY A 300 -37.91 -26.22 -13.45
C GLY A 300 -36.41 -25.86 -13.53
N ARG A 301 -35.91 -25.44 -14.71
CA ARG A 301 -34.51 -25.00 -14.84
C ARG A 301 -34.22 -23.75 -14.03
N ILE A 302 -33.02 -23.71 -13.47
CA ILE A 302 -32.44 -22.51 -12.88
C ILE A 302 -32.09 -21.54 -14.04
N PRO A 303 -32.51 -20.27 -13.95
CA PRO A 303 -32.16 -19.29 -14.96
C PRO A 303 -30.67 -18.96 -14.92
N THR A 304 -30.14 -18.63 -16.08
CA THR A 304 -28.78 -18.11 -16.21
C THR A 304 -28.76 -16.60 -16.05
N ARG A 305 -27.60 -16.01 -15.71
CA ARG A 305 -27.40 -14.54 -15.69
C ARG A 305 -27.89 -13.88 -16.97
N ALA A 306 -27.51 -14.40 -18.14
CA ALA A 306 -27.92 -13.83 -19.42
C ALA A 306 -29.44 -13.94 -19.65
N GLU A 307 -30.07 -15.06 -19.27
CA GLU A 307 -31.52 -15.21 -19.35
C GLU A 307 -32.23 -14.19 -18.44
N VAL A 308 -31.71 -13.92 -17.23
CA VAL A 308 -32.26 -12.91 -16.31
C VAL A 308 -32.10 -11.49 -16.88
N ASP A 309 -30.93 -11.16 -17.43
CA ASP A 309 -30.67 -9.85 -18.06
C ASP A 309 -31.61 -9.60 -19.27
N GLU A 310 -31.96 -10.65 -20.01
CA GLU A 310 -32.86 -10.60 -21.17
C GLU A 310 -34.35 -10.58 -20.77
N ASP A 311 -34.72 -11.31 -19.72
CA ASP A 311 -36.08 -11.42 -19.21
C ASP A 311 -36.16 -11.11 -17.70
N PRO A 312 -36.37 -9.83 -17.33
CA PRO A 312 -36.53 -9.41 -15.93
C PRO A 312 -37.72 -10.06 -15.22
N SER A 313 -38.64 -10.73 -15.93
CA SER A 313 -39.70 -11.50 -15.27
C SER A 313 -39.17 -12.77 -14.57
N LEU A 314 -37.92 -13.14 -14.79
CA LEU A 314 -37.23 -14.18 -14.04
C LEU A 314 -36.73 -13.70 -12.68
N GLU A 315 -36.64 -12.40 -12.42
CA GLU A 315 -36.28 -11.89 -11.10
C GLU A 315 -37.42 -12.04 -10.10
N ASP A 316 -37.08 -12.27 -8.84
CA ASP A 316 -38.03 -12.16 -7.75
C ASP A 316 -38.56 -10.71 -7.67
N PRO A 317 -39.84 -10.52 -7.36
CA PRO A 317 -40.37 -9.17 -7.25
C PRO A 317 -39.63 -8.41 -6.13
N PRO A 318 -39.37 -7.09 -6.31
CA PRO A 318 -38.72 -6.30 -5.29
C PRO A 318 -39.50 -6.36 -3.97
N ALA A 319 -38.79 -6.49 -2.86
CA ALA A 319 -39.39 -6.61 -1.54
C ALA A 319 -40.21 -5.37 -1.16
N MET A 320 -39.83 -4.19 -1.64
CA MET A 320 -40.57 -2.94 -1.47
C MET A 320 -40.66 -2.12 -2.77
N THR A 321 -41.82 -1.49 -3.00
CA THR A 321 -42.09 -0.67 -4.20
C THR A 321 -42.71 0.70 -3.86
N SER A 322 -42.63 1.12 -2.60
CA SER A 322 -43.21 2.40 -2.17
C SER A 322 -42.45 3.59 -2.79
N ALA A 323 -43.16 4.70 -3.03
CA ALA A 323 -42.53 5.93 -3.52
C ALA A 323 -41.42 6.47 -2.58
N GLU A 324 -41.55 6.22 -1.27
CA GLU A 324 -40.53 6.57 -0.29
C GLU A 324 -39.27 5.69 -0.41
N TYR A 325 -39.44 4.39 -0.65
CA TYR A 325 -38.33 3.46 -0.94
C TYR A 325 -37.55 3.95 -2.17
N SER A 326 -38.22 4.09 -3.31
CA SER A 326 -37.56 4.49 -4.56
C SER A 326 -36.90 5.87 -4.44
N ASN A 327 -37.51 6.83 -3.73
CA ASN A 327 -36.87 8.14 -3.51
C ASN A 327 -35.60 8.01 -2.65
N THR A 328 -35.63 7.20 -1.61
CA THR A 328 -34.49 7.00 -0.69
C THR A 328 -33.34 6.30 -1.42
N GLU A 329 -33.61 5.21 -2.12
CA GLU A 329 -32.66 4.46 -2.94
C GLU A 329 -32.01 5.36 -4.00
N ASN A 330 -32.81 6.06 -4.80
CA ASN A 330 -32.30 7.01 -5.80
C ASN A 330 -31.41 8.14 -5.22
N ARG A 331 -31.59 8.50 -3.94
CA ARG A 331 -30.73 9.48 -3.28
C ARG A 331 -29.42 8.86 -2.81
N MET A 332 -29.43 7.60 -2.37
CA MET A 332 -28.22 6.85 -2.05
C MET A 332 -27.40 6.60 -3.33
N ASP A 333 -28.04 6.16 -4.41
CA ASP A 333 -27.37 5.89 -5.69
C ASP A 333 -26.70 7.14 -6.28
N LYS A 334 -27.30 8.32 -6.11
CA LYS A 334 -26.67 9.59 -6.51
C LYS A 334 -25.38 9.91 -5.76
N ILE A 335 -25.15 9.29 -4.61
CA ILE A 335 -23.89 9.39 -3.87
C ILE A 335 -22.98 8.23 -4.29
N LEU A 336 -23.47 7.00 -4.20
CA LEU A 336 -22.68 5.76 -4.28
C LEU A 336 -22.38 5.28 -5.71
N GLN A 337 -23.15 5.73 -6.69
CA GLN A 337 -23.07 5.30 -8.09
C GLN A 337 -22.94 6.47 -9.06
N ASP A 338 -22.56 7.67 -8.57
CA ASP A 338 -22.32 8.81 -9.45
C ASP A 338 -21.13 8.54 -10.38
N LYS A 339 -21.38 8.60 -11.69
CA LYS A 339 -20.39 8.23 -12.73
C LYS A 339 -19.09 9.01 -12.60
N GLU A 340 -19.16 10.33 -12.41
CA GLU A 340 -17.96 11.17 -12.34
C GLU A 340 -17.17 10.93 -11.05
N THR A 341 -17.88 10.68 -9.95
CA THR A 341 -17.29 10.26 -8.69
C THR A 341 -16.54 8.93 -8.88
N LEU A 342 -17.18 7.89 -9.44
CA LEU A 342 -16.51 6.61 -9.70
C LEU A 342 -15.28 6.80 -10.62
N LYS A 343 -15.41 7.53 -11.74
CA LYS A 343 -14.30 7.90 -12.63
C LYS A 343 -13.16 8.58 -11.89
N SER A 344 -13.47 9.42 -10.90
CA SER A 344 -12.45 10.07 -10.06
C SER A 344 -11.70 9.08 -9.18
N LEU A 345 -12.38 8.07 -8.61
CA LEU A 345 -11.74 7.02 -7.80
C LEU A 345 -10.77 6.18 -8.64
N GLN A 346 -11.16 5.77 -9.86
CA GLN A 346 -10.25 4.98 -10.70
C GLN A 346 -9.03 5.78 -11.17
N ARG A 347 -9.20 7.09 -11.41
CA ARG A 347 -8.10 7.99 -11.82
C ARG A 347 -7.17 8.30 -10.65
N ASP A 348 -7.72 8.64 -9.48
CA ASP A 348 -6.97 9.06 -8.30
C ASP A 348 -7.78 8.78 -7.02
N VAL A 349 -7.65 7.56 -6.52
CA VAL A 349 -8.39 7.09 -5.34
C VAL A 349 -8.12 7.94 -4.09
N TRP A 350 -6.95 8.56 -3.98
CA TRP A 350 -6.59 9.33 -2.78
C TRP A 350 -7.20 10.71 -2.78
N ARG A 351 -7.25 11.37 -3.95
CA ARG A 351 -8.01 12.62 -4.09
C ARG A 351 -9.50 12.37 -3.88
N ALA A 352 -10.00 11.26 -4.38
CA ALA A 352 -11.38 10.87 -4.16
C ALA A 352 -11.66 10.61 -2.68
N HIS A 353 -10.77 9.91 -1.96
CA HIS A 353 -10.87 9.72 -0.51
C HIS A 353 -10.90 11.04 0.22
N LYS A 354 -9.93 11.92 -0.04
CA LYS A 354 -9.91 13.25 0.57
C LYS A 354 -11.18 14.05 0.29
N THR A 355 -11.70 13.96 -0.93
CA THR A 355 -12.94 14.65 -1.33
C THR A 355 -14.14 14.11 -0.56
N ALA A 356 -14.22 12.79 -0.38
CA ALA A 356 -15.25 12.16 0.44
C ALA A 356 -15.16 12.61 1.92
N MET A 357 -13.95 12.71 2.47
CA MET A 357 -13.74 13.24 3.83
C MET A 357 -14.16 14.71 3.93
N ASP A 358 -13.73 15.56 2.99
CA ASP A 358 -14.07 17.00 2.97
C ASP A 358 -15.59 17.25 2.77
N GLN A 359 -16.31 16.29 2.20
CA GLN A 359 -17.77 16.31 2.07
C GLN A 359 -18.51 15.80 3.32
N GLY A 360 -17.80 15.34 4.34
CA GLY A 360 -18.37 14.77 5.56
C GLY A 360 -18.98 13.38 5.36
N LEU A 361 -18.56 12.63 4.33
CA LEU A 361 -19.08 11.27 4.10
C LEU A 361 -18.60 10.27 5.17
N ASP A 362 -17.53 10.59 5.91
CA ASP A 362 -17.06 9.79 7.06
C ASP A 362 -17.82 10.12 8.35
N ASP A 363 -18.63 11.20 8.39
CA ASP A 363 -19.38 11.61 9.59
C ASP A 363 -20.67 10.79 9.82
N TRP A 364 -21.11 10.07 8.80
CA TRP A 364 -22.39 9.37 8.78
C TRP A 364 -22.20 7.91 8.42
N SER A 365 -22.90 7.05 9.14
CA SER A 365 -23.26 5.77 8.55
C SER A 365 -24.35 5.96 7.49
N GLU A 366 -24.42 5.07 6.52
CA GLU A 366 -25.45 5.09 5.49
C GLU A 366 -26.86 4.96 6.11
N GLN A 367 -26.99 4.11 7.13
CA GLN A 367 -28.21 3.99 7.91
C GLN A 367 -28.60 5.33 8.56
N ALA A 368 -27.64 6.02 9.19
CA ALA A 368 -27.89 7.29 9.85
C ALA A 368 -28.22 8.41 8.85
N MET A 369 -27.56 8.44 7.68
CA MET A 369 -27.87 9.36 6.59
C MET A 369 -29.33 9.21 6.15
N MET A 370 -29.76 7.99 5.87
CA MET A 370 -31.15 7.72 5.44
C MET A 370 -32.17 8.14 6.51
N ARG A 371 -31.94 7.80 7.78
CA ARG A 371 -32.88 8.11 8.88
C ARG A 371 -32.93 9.59 9.22
N HIS A 372 -31.77 10.22 9.35
CA HIS A 372 -31.65 11.53 9.97
C HIS A 372 -31.52 12.66 8.96
N VAL A 373 -30.94 12.42 7.80
CA VAL A 373 -30.82 13.43 6.74
C VAL A 373 -31.92 13.26 5.71
N PHE A 374 -32.15 12.02 5.23
CA PHE A 374 -33.15 11.80 4.19
C PHE A 374 -34.58 11.73 4.74
N LYS A 375 -34.70 11.48 6.06
CA LYS A 375 -35.97 11.31 6.80
C LYS A 375 -36.78 10.10 6.33
N ALA A 376 -36.12 9.09 5.78
CA ALA A 376 -36.75 7.81 5.44
C ALA A 376 -37.22 7.09 6.72
N SER A 377 -38.31 6.33 6.65
CA SER A 377 -38.85 5.54 7.75
C SER A 377 -37.91 4.40 8.17
N GLN A 378 -38.09 3.87 9.38
CA GLN A 378 -37.24 2.78 9.89
C GLN A 378 -37.26 1.56 8.97
N ASN A 379 -38.45 1.17 8.50
CA ASN A 379 -38.63 -0.02 7.68
C ASN A 379 -37.93 0.13 6.31
N ILE A 380 -38.01 1.31 5.69
CA ILE A 380 -37.37 1.57 4.40
C ILE A 380 -35.86 1.68 4.55
N THR A 381 -35.37 2.32 5.61
CA THR A 381 -33.94 2.32 5.88
C THR A 381 -33.42 0.92 6.10
N ASP A 382 -34.11 0.10 6.91
CA ASP A 382 -33.68 -1.27 7.20
C ASP A 382 -33.60 -2.11 5.92
N GLU A 383 -34.62 -2.03 5.07
CA GLU A 383 -34.64 -2.70 3.77
C GLU A 383 -33.43 -2.33 2.90
N ILE A 384 -33.18 -1.04 2.69
CA ILE A 384 -32.07 -0.58 1.83
C ILE A 384 -30.72 -0.94 2.48
N TRP A 385 -30.57 -0.66 3.77
CA TRP A 385 -29.31 -0.86 4.49
C TRP A 385 -28.90 -2.33 4.58
N THR A 386 -29.85 -3.26 4.73
CA THR A 386 -29.55 -4.69 4.81
C THR A 386 -29.34 -5.36 3.45
N SER A 387 -29.56 -4.65 2.34
CA SER A 387 -29.33 -5.15 0.98
C SER A 387 -27.85 -5.22 0.59
N SER A 388 -27.00 -4.43 1.26
CA SER A 388 -25.55 -4.39 1.08
C SER A 388 -24.83 -4.79 2.38
N ASP A 389 -23.54 -5.10 2.27
CA ASP A 389 -22.68 -5.48 3.39
C ASP A 389 -21.83 -4.30 3.92
N TYR A 390 -22.26 -3.08 3.57
CA TYR A 390 -21.56 -1.82 3.77
C TYR A 390 -22.44 -0.83 4.58
N ASP A 391 -21.79 -0.02 5.41
CA ASP A 391 -22.45 1.03 6.19
C ASP A 391 -21.66 2.36 6.17
N VAL A 392 -20.47 2.36 5.56
CA VAL A 392 -19.58 3.51 5.46
C VAL A 392 -19.44 3.86 3.98
N PHE A 393 -19.83 5.09 3.63
CA PHE A 393 -19.90 5.56 2.24
C PHE A 393 -18.60 5.34 1.46
N TRP A 394 -17.45 5.62 2.06
CA TRP A 394 -16.18 5.47 1.36
C TRP A 394 -15.90 4.01 0.96
N ASP A 395 -16.18 3.07 1.85
CA ASP A 395 -15.98 1.65 1.61
C ASP A 395 -16.89 1.14 0.49
N GLU A 396 -18.16 1.59 0.46
CA GLU A 396 -19.10 1.23 -0.60
C GLU A 396 -18.76 1.94 -1.92
N LEU A 397 -18.33 3.20 -1.90
CA LEU A 397 -17.85 3.91 -3.09
C LEU A 397 -16.67 3.18 -3.75
N HIS A 398 -15.68 2.75 -2.97
CA HIS A 398 -14.53 1.98 -3.48
C HIS A 398 -14.94 0.58 -3.95
N HIS A 399 -15.92 -0.04 -3.27
CA HIS A 399 -16.50 -1.29 -3.75
C HIS A 399 -17.19 -1.11 -5.11
N ASN A 400 -18.09 -0.13 -5.23
CA ASN A 400 -18.86 0.13 -6.44
C ASN A 400 -17.97 0.55 -7.59
N SER A 401 -16.89 1.31 -7.34
CA SER A 401 -15.91 1.67 -8.37
C SER A 401 -15.21 0.46 -8.98
N ASN A 402 -15.12 -0.65 -8.24
CA ASN A 402 -14.41 -1.85 -8.65
C ASN A 402 -15.37 -2.96 -9.10
N LEU A 403 -16.36 -3.30 -8.29
CA LEU A 403 -17.24 -4.47 -8.43
C LEU A 403 -18.65 -4.13 -8.94
N GLY A 404 -19.13 -2.89 -8.80
CA GLY A 404 -20.45 -2.47 -9.31
C GLY A 404 -20.49 -2.27 -10.83
N LEU A 405 -19.32 -2.23 -11.48
CA LEU A 405 -19.15 -2.09 -12.93
C LEU A 405 -19.03 -3.48 -13.57
N ASP A 406 -20.12 -4.25 -13.48
CA ASP A 406 -20.15 -5.69 -13.74
C ASP A 406 -20.58 -6.07 -15.18
N GLY A 407 -20.80 -5.08 -16.04
CA GLY A 407 -21.20 -5.27 -17.43
C GLY A 407 -22.68 -5.64 -17.64
N SER A 408 -23.48 -5.86 -16.60
CA SER A 408 -24.94 -6.09 -16.71
C SER A 408 -25.64 -4.92 -17.39
N LYS A 409 -26.83 -5.14 -17.97
CA LYS A 409 -27.55 -4.15 -18.78
C LYS A 409 -27.66 -2.77 -18.13
N ASP A 410 -27.90 -2.72 -16.83
CA ASP A 410 -28.12 -1.49 -16.06
C ASP A 410 -26.83 -0.92 -15.43
N SER A 411 -25.72 -1.66 -15.48
CA SER A 411 -24.42 -1.17 -15.02
C SER A 411 -23.85 -0.06 -15.90
N LEU A 412 -23.18 0.92 -15.28
CA LEU A 412 -22.53 2.05 -15.97
C LEU A 412 -21.37 1.63 -16.89
N GLY A 413 -20.76 0.47 -16.63
CA GLY A 413 -19.54 0.02 -17.29
C GLY A 413 -19.21 -1.43 -17.02
N GLU A 414 -18.05 -1.85 -17.49
CA GLU A 414 -17.52 -3.19 -17.25
C GLU A 414 -16.04 -3.12 -16.88
N THR A 415 -15.70 -3.70 -15.73
CA THR A 415 -14.32 -3.83 -15.25
C THR A 415 -13.66 -5.06 -15.86
N GLU A 416 -12.48 -4.85 -16.45
CA GLU A 416 -11.55 -5.90 -16.83
C GLU A 416 -10.72 -6.33 -15.61
N TRP A 417 -10.66 -7.64 -15.37
CA TRP A 417 -9.99 -8.22 -14.21
C TRP A 417 -8.82 -9.12 -14.61
N LEU A 418 -7.81 -9.17 -13.74
CA LEU A 418 -6.68 -10.08 -13.86
C LEU A 418 -6.53 -10.92 -12.58
N CYS A 419 -5.92 -12.09 -12.70
CA CYS A 419 -5.41 -12.87 -11.58
C CYS A 419 -3.99 -13.38 -11.89
N ILE A 420 -3.33 -14.02 -10.94
CA ILE A 420 -1.97 -14.56 -11.12
C ILE A 420 -2.07 -16.04 -11.45
N ASP A 421 -1.48 -16.45 -12.58
CA ASP A 421 -1.41 -17.85 -12.98
C ASP A 421 -0.61 -18.66 -11.96
N GLY A 422 -1.14 -19.81 -11.52
CA GLY A 422 -0.57 -20.61 -10.43
C GLY A 422 -0.71 -19.99 -9.03
N GLY A 423 -1.44 -18.86 -8.89
CA GLY A 423 -1.87 -18.26 -7.64
C GLY A 423 -0.99 -17.12 -7.09
N PHE A 424 -1.59 -16.31 -6.21
CA PHE A 424 -1.04 -15.10 -5.61
C PHE A 424 0.20 -15.35 -4.74
N ASN A 425 0.40 -16.56 -4.19
CA ASN A 425 1.66 -16.88 -3.51
C ASN A 425 2.89 -16.62 -4.40
N ARG A 426 2.76 -16.74 -5.73
CA ARG A 426 3.88 -16.43 -6.65
C ARG A 426 4.38 -14.99 -6.51
N LEU A 427 3.49 -14.03 -6.20
CA LEU A 427 3.91 -12.65 -5.95
C LEU A 427 4.69 -12.52 -4.63
N SER A 428 4.30 -13.20 -3.55
CA SER A 428 5.08 -13.17 -2.30
C SER A 428 6.39 -13.94 -2.41
N ASP A 429 6.37 -15.08 -3.10
CA ASP A 429 7.52 -15.99 -3.19
C ASP A 429 8.62 -15.40 -4.06
N ALA A 430 8.27 -14.59 -5.07
CA ALA A 430 9.23 -13.88 -5.91
C ALA A 430 10.15 -12.90 -5.14
N PHE A 431 9.81 -12.53 -3.89
CA PHE A 431 10.71 -11.76 -3.03
C PHE A 431 11.82 -12.60 -2.38
N LEU A 432 11.63 -13.92 -2.22
CA LEU A 432 12.53 -14.79 -1.46
C LEU A 432 14.00 -14.71 -1.91
N PRO A 433 14.33 -14.70 -3.21
CA PRO A 433 15.72 -14.54 -3.66
C PRO A 433 16.41 -13.27 -3.15
N HIS A 434 15.64 -12.24 -2.84
CA HIS A 434 16.13 -10.91 -2.45
C HIS A 434 16.15 -10.66 -0.94
N VAL A 435 15.38 -11.44 -0.17
CA VAL A 435 15.19 -11.19 1.28
C VAL A 435 15.61 -12.34 2.19
N ARG A 436 15.83 -13.55 1.64
CA ARG A 436 16.06 -14.77 2.43
C ARG A 436 17.25 -14.71 3.40
N ASP A 437 18.27 -13.93 3.08
CA ASP A 437 19.47 -13.76 3.90
C ASP A 437 19.22 -12.88 5.15
N ARG A 438 18.09 -12.16 5.15
CA ARG A 438 17.63 -11.24 6.20
C ARG A 438 16.22 -11.57 6.68
N LEU A 439 15.74 -12.78 6.44
CA LEU A 439 14.42 -13.26 6.85
C LEU A 439 14.56 -14.27 8.00
N THR A 440 13.89 -13.99 9.11
CA THR A 440 13.68 -14.95 10.20
C THR A 440 12.21 -15.40 10.20
N LEU A 441 11.98 -16.69 9.97
CA LEU A 441 10.67 -17.34 10.08
C LEU A 441 10.47 -17.95 11.49
N GLY A 442 9.23 -18.22 11.87
CA GLY A 442 8.86 -18.89 13.12
C GLY A 442 9.12 -18.05 14.39
N ARG A 443 9.26 -16.72 14.27
CA ARG A 443 9.55 -15.83 15.40
C ARG A 443 8.39 -14.85 15.63
N LYS A 444 7.50 -15.23 16.56
CA LYS A 444 6.37 -14.38 16.98
C LYS A 444 6.80 -13.35 18.01
N ILE A 445 6.90 -12.08 17.60
CA ILE A 445 7.14 -10.95 18.51
C ILE A 445 6.00 -10.82 19.51
N ARG A 446 6.36 -10.59 20.77
CA ARG A 446 5.42 -10.50 21.91
C ARG A 446 5.50 -9.18 22.65
N LYS A 447 6.58 -8.43 22.47
CA LYS A 447 6.81 -7.17 23.17
C LYS A 447 7.64 -6.24 22.29
N LEU A 448 7.22 -4.98 22.24
CA LEU A 448 7.95 -3.84 21.69
C LEU A 448 8.24 -2.88 22.85
N GLU A 449 9.50 -2.45 22.99
CA GLU A 449 9.90 -1.47 24.00
C GLU A 449 10.61 -0.29 23.34
N SER A 450 10.33 0.91 23.83
CA SER A 450 11.10 2.13 23.52
C SER A 450 12.23 2.25 24.54
N LEU A 451 13.47 2.34 24.06
CA LEU A 451 14.68 2.48 24.87
C LEU A 451 15.36 3.80 24.55
N GLN A 452 16.15 4.31 25.50
CA GLN A 452 17.10 5.39 25.25
C GLN A 452 18.51 4.80 25.27
N ASP A 453 19.30 5.07 24.23
CA ASP A 453 20.72 4.72 24.23
C ASP A 453 21.53 5.67 25.13
N LYS A 454 22.84 5.41 25.23
CA LYS A 454 23.75 6.20 26.08
C LYS A 454 23.85 7.67 25.64
N ASP A 455 23.55 7.96 24.39
CA ASP A 455 23.60 9.29 23.78
C ASP A 455 22.22 9.98 23.81
N GLY A 456 21.21 9.35 24.44
CA GLY A 456 19.85 9.87 24.53
C GLY A 456 19.05 9.75 23.24
N ASN A 457 19.43 8.85 22.32
CA ASN A 457 18.62 8.52 21.16
C ASN A 457 17.63 7.40 21.49
N THR A 458 16.41 7.57 21.01
CA THR A 458 15.41 6.51 21.04
C THR A 458 15.84 5.32 20.17
N ARG A 459 15.67 4.10 20.68
CA ARG A 459 15.81 2.82 19.98
C ARG A 459 14.62 1.92 20.33
N THR A 460 14.46 0.84 19.60
CA THR A 460 13.41 -0.17 19.86
C THR A 460 14.02 -1.49 20.30
N ARG A 461 13.34 -2.22 21.19
CA ARG A 461 13.67 -3.62 21.51
C ARG A 461 12.46 -4.50 21.24
N LEU A 462 12.69 -5.55 20.46
CA LEU A 462 11.70 -6.57 20.17
C LEU A 462 12.02 -7.80 21.00
N SER A 463 11.01 -8.35 21.70
CA SER A 463 11.17 -9.58 22.48
C SER A 463 10.19 -10.67 22.03
N TRP A 464 10.64 -11.91 22.06
CA TRP A 464 9.88 -13.11 21.70
C TRP A 464 10.17 -14.24 22.68
N TYR A 465 9.33 -15.28 22.62
CA TYR A 465 9.60 -16.53 23.31
C TYR A 465 10.24 -17.53 22.34
N PRO A 466 11.30 -18.26 22.74
CA PRO A 466 11.93 -19.26 21.88
C PRO A 466 11.00 -20.41 21.50
N SER A 467 10.03 -20.73 22.36
CA SER A 467 8.99 -21.74 22.12
C SER A 467 7.77 -21.48 23.00
N VAL A 468 6.67 -22.22 22.77
CA VAL A 468 5.46 -22.14 23.60
C VAL A 468 5.76 -22.56 25.05
N SER A 469 6.63 -23.55 25.26
CA SER A 469 7.02 -24.04 26.59
C SER A 469 8.06 -23.16 27.29
N ASN A 470 8.97 -22.54 26.54
CA ASN A 470 9.97 -21.64 27.13
C ASN A 470 9.47 -20.19 27.11
N ARG A 471 8.92 -19.76 28.24
CA ARG A 471 8.36 -18.41 28.45
C ARG A 471 9.38 -17.38 28.93
N THR A 472 10.67 -17.60 28.69
CA THR A 472 11.73 -16.61 28.94
C THR A 472 11.93 -15.77 27.68
N PHE A 473 11.96 -14.44 27.81
CA PHE A 473 12.18 -13.57 26.65
C PHE A 473 13.61 -13.69 26.11
N GLU A 474 13.72 -13.89 24.82
CA GLU A 474 14.85 -13.43 24.02
C GLU A 474 14.51 -12.07 23.43
N SER A 475 15.53 -11.24 23.17
CA SER A 475 15.31 -9.92 22.58
C SER A 475 16.45 -9.45 21.70
N LYS A 476 16.13 -8.50 20.81
CA LYS A 476 17.10 -7.80 19.96
C LYS A 476 16.71 -6.33 19.83
N GLU A 477 17.71 -5.47 19.78
CA GLU A 477 17.55 -4.02 19.69
C GLU A 477 17.79 -3.52 18.26
N TYR A 478 17.02 -2.52 17.87
CA TYR A 478 17.05 -1.87 16.56
C TYR A 478 16.91 -0.37 16.73
N ASP A 479 17.40 0.39 15.78
CA ASP A 479 17.20 1.84 15.79
C ASP A 479 15.74 2.19 15.44
N TYR A 480 15.13 1.43 14.53
CA TYR A 480 13.71 1.57 14.16
C TYR A 480 13.01 0.22 14.04
N THR A 481 11.71 0.22 14.30
CA THR A 481 10.81 -0.91 14.01
C THR A 481 9.74 -0.47 13.00
N ILE A 482 9.57 -1.24 11.94
CA ILE A 482 8.43 -1.16 11.03
C ILE A 482 7.49 -2.31 11.39
N MET A 483 6.31 -1.99 11.91
CA MET A 483 5.29 -2.95 12.31
C MET A 483 4.32 -3.19 11.15
N ALA A 484 4.47 -4.32 10.46
CA ALA A 484 3.60 -4.74 9.36
C ALA A 484 2.49 -5.73 9.79
N ALA A 485 2.52 -6.18 11.05
CA ALA A 485 1.47 -7.02 11.63
C ALA A 485 0.15 -6.23 11.76
N PRO A 486 -1.01 -6.84 11.45
CA PRO A 486 -2.29 -6.16 11.59
C PRO A 486 -2.60 -5.85 13.06
N PHE A 487 -3.39 -4.81 13.32
CA PHE A 487 -3.76 -4.41 14.68
C PHE A 487 -4.46 -5.49 15.50
N THR A 488 -5.14 -6.44 14.84
CA THR A 488 -5.70 -7.64 15.47
C THR A 488 -4.64 -8.49 16.18
N MET A 489 -3.40 -8.50 15.67
CA MET A 489 -2.27 -9.21 16.28
C MET A 489 -1.36 -8.32 17.11
N THR A 490 -1.15 -7.08 16.67
CA THR A 490 -0.34 -6.10 17.38
C THR A 490 -0.88 -5.82 18.79
N ARG A 491 -2.21 -5.83 18.98
CA ARG A 491 -2.85 -5.64 20.30
C ARG A 491 -2.59 -6.75 21.32
N PHE A 492 -2.09 -7.91 20.90
CA PHE A 492 -1.66 -8.98 21.80
C PHE A 492 -0.20 -8.85 22.27
N MET A 493 0.52 -7.84 21.78
CA MET A 493 1.88 -7.54 22.21
C MET A 493 1.86 -6.60 23.42
N ASP A 494 2.88 -6.70 24.27
CA ASP A 494 3.20 -5.66 25.24
C ASP A 494 3.81 -4.47 24.49
N LEU A 495 3.10 -3.34 24.41
CA LEU A 495 3.47 -2.16 23.64
C LEU A 495 3.84 -0.96 24.54
N PRO A 496 4.69 -0.02 24.08
CA PRO A 496 4.81 1.28 24.73
C PRO A 496 3.49 2.05 24.58
N LYS A 497 3.29 3.08 25.40
CA LYS A 497 2.12 3.97 25.27
C LYS A 497 2.31 4.91 24.09
N PHE A 498 1.49 4.76 23.06
CA PHE A 498 1.43 5.68 21.93
C PHE A 498 0.49 6.85 22.24
N SER A 499 0.35 7.77 21.29
CA SER A 499 -0.68 8.81 21.34
C SER A 499 -2.05 8.21 21.56
N SER A 500 -2.93 8.96 22.24
CA SER A 500 -4.26 8.46 22.60
C SER A 500 -5.07 7.96 21.39
N VAL A 501 -4.89 8.59 20.23
CA VAL A 501 -5.56 8.19 18.98
C VAL A 501 -5.02 6.84 18.49
N LEU A 502 -3.69 6.67 18.43
CA LEU A 502 -3.07 5.44 17.96
C LEU A 502 -3.30 4.27 18.92
N ASP A 503 -3.20 4.48 20.24
CA ASP A 503 -3.57 3.50 21.26
C ASP A 503 -5.02 3.02 21.08
N ARG A 504 -5.95 3.95 20.82
CA ARG A 504 -7.36 3.60 20.54
C ARG A 504 -7.50 2.83 19.23
N ALA A 505 -6.84 3.24 18.15
CA ALA A 505 -6.89 2.52 16.87
C ALA A 505 -6.43 1.06 17.01
N ILE A 506 -5.37 0.81 17.78
CA ILE A 506 -4.85 -0.54 18.04
C ILE A 506 -5.78 -1.34 18.97
N SER A 507 -6.48 -0.69 19.90
CA SER A 507 -7.28 -1.33 20.94
C SER A 507 -8.43 -2.21 20.42
N GLU A 508 -8.99 -3.04 21.29
CA GLU A 508 -10.15 -3.89 21.01
C GLU A 508 -11.32 -3.14 20.37
N ALA A 509 -11.67 -1.98 20.93
CA ALA A 509 -12.78 -1.12 20.48
C ALA A 509 -12.39 -0.17 19.32
N GLY A 510 -11.16 -0.26 18.84
CA GLY A 510 -10.57 0.62 17.84
C GLY A 510 -10.97 0.31 16.41
N LEU A 511 -9.94 0.30 15.55
CA LEU A 511 -10.10 0.00 14.13
C LEU A 511 -10.79 -1.36 13.94
N ARG A 512 -11.81 -1.37 13.08
CA ARG A 512 -12.66 -2.53 12.83
C ARG A 512 -12.13 -3.38 11.69
N PHE A 513 -12.47 -4.67 11.73
CA PHE A 513 -12.00 -5.68 10.78
C PHE A 513 -13.14 -6.65 10.48
N LYS A 514 -13.06 -7.28 9.31
CA LYS A 514 -14.04 -8.26 8.84
C LYS A 514 -13.35 -9.56 8.46
N SER A 515 -14.07 -10.66 8.63
CA SER A 515 -13.58 -11.99 8.29
C SER A 515 -14.27 -12.57 7.06
N ALA A 516 -13.74 -13.72 6.65
CA ALA A 516 -14.19 -14.52 5.54
C ALA A 516 -13.82 -15.99 5.73
N CYS A 517 -14.63 -16.85 5.13
CA CYS A 517 -14.39 -18.27 4.97
C CYS A 517 -14.44 -18.65 3.49
N LYS A 518 -13.54 -19.54 3.10
CA LYS A 518 -13.51 -20.15 1.77
C LYS A 518 -13.42 -21.66 1.90
N VAL A 519 -14.12 -22.37 1.02
CA VAL A 519 -14.06 -23.83 0.90
C VAL A 519 -13.98 -24.19 -0.59
N ALA A 520 -12.95 -24.91 -0.99
CA ALA A 520 -12.77 -25.38 -2.35
C ALA A 520 -12.88 -26.90 -2.41
N LEU A 521 -13.79 -27.41 -3.25
CA LEU A 521 -14.10 -28.84 -3.36
C LEU A 521 -13.58 -29.35 -4.69
N LEU A 522 -12.81 -30.45 -4.67
CA LEU A 522 -12.25 -31.06 -5.87
C LEU A 522 -13.21 -32.07 -6.48
N PHE A 523 -13.49 -31.88 -7.77
CA PHE A 523 -14.28 -32.77 -8.60
C PHE A 523 -13.39 -33.45 -9.63
N SER A 524 -13.67 -34.73 -9.89
CA SER A 524 -12.95 -35.56 -10.85
C SER A 524 -13.05 -35.06 -12.29
N GLU A 525 -14.06 -34.24 -12.59
CA GLU A 525 -14.24 -33.58 -13.88
C GLU A 525 -14.90 -32.21 -13.73
N ARG A 526 -14.69 -31.36 -14.74
CA ARG A 526 -15.30 -30.03 -14.89
C ARG A 526 -16.68 -30.15 -15.53
N PHE A 527 -17.62 -30.77 -14.82
CA PHE A 527 -18.95 -31.04 -15.37
C PHE A 527 -19.75 -29.76 -15.72
N TRP A 528 -19.45 -28.63 -15.07
CA TRP A 528 -20.04 -27.32 -15.36
C TRP A 528 -19.61 -26.75 -16.71
N GLU A 529 -18.52 -27.23 -17.31
CA GLU A 529 -18.05 -26.81 -18.65
C GLU A 529 -18.69 -27.64 -19.79
N LYS A 530 -19.64 -28.54 -19.47
CA LYS A 530 -20.25 -29.46 -20.44
C LYS A 530 -21.71 -29.11 -20.75
N GLY A 531 -22.22 -29.65 -21.85
CA GLY A 531 -23.62 -29.53 -22.26
C GLY A 531 -23.94 -28.22 -22.99
N ASP A 532 -25.22 -27.87 -23.05
CA ASP A 532 -25.72 -26.75 -23.87
C ASP A 532 -25.48 -25.36 -23.25
N ARG A 533 -25.23 -25.30 -21.93
CA ARG A 533 -25.00 -24.06 -21.16
C ARG A 533 -23.72 -24.15 -20.32
N PRO A 534 -22.54 -24.29 -20.96
CA PRO A 534 -21.29 -24.44 -20.24
C PRO A 534 -20.91 -23.15 -19.50
N ILE A 535 -20.37 -23.29 -18.29
CA ILE A 535 -19.92 -22.19 -17.44
C ILE A 535 -18.40 -22.12 -17.48
N PHE A 536 -17.85 -20.96 -17.85
CA PHE A 536 -16.42 -20.70 -17.85
C PHE A 536 -16.11 -19.49 -16.96
N GLY A 537 -15.44 -19.73 -15.83
CA GLY A 537 -15.23 -18.72 -14.80
C GLY A 537 -16.54 -18.17 -14.20
N GLY A 538 -16.45 -17.01 -13.55
CA GLY A 538 -17.60 -16.39 -12.89
C GLY A 538 -18.03 -17.10 -11.60
N TYR A 539 -19.26 -16.85 -11.16
CA TYR A 539 -19.85 -17.52 -10.01
C TYR A 539 -21.36 -17.71 -10.11
N SER A 540 -21.89 -18.79 -9.53
CA SER A 540 -23.33 -19.04 -9.42
C SER A 540 -23.83 -18.79 -8.01
N LYS A 541 -25.13 -18.48 -7.90
CA LYS A 541 -25.83 -18.18 -6.65
C LYS A 541 -26.79 -19.31 -6.30
N PRO A 542 -26.42 -20.26 -5.42
CA PRO A 542 -27.32 -21.32 -4.98
C PRO A 542 -28.46 -20.76 -4.11
N SER A 543 -29.55 -21.50 -3.95
CA SER A 543 -30.67 -21.12 -3.08
C SER A 543 -30.30 -20.95 -1.60
N SER A 544 -29.13 -21.43 -1.19
CA SER A 544 -28.63 -21.28 0.19
C SER A 544 -28.05 -19.89 0.41
N ASP A 545 -28.79 -19.05 1.15
CA ASP A 545 -28.34 -17.71 1.56
C ASP A 545 -27.04 -17.73 2.38
N SER A 546 -26.73 -18.83 3.07
CA SER A 546 -25.49 -18.99 3.84
C SER A 546 -24.30 -19.39 2.96
N VAL A 547 -24.52 -20.09 1.84
CA VAL A 547 -23.48 -20.40 0.86
C VAL A 547 -23.25 -19.21 -0.09
N GLY A 548 -24.31 -18.61 -0.64
CA GLY A 548 -24.31 -17.34 -1.37
C GLY A 548 -23.62 -17.33 -2.75
N ALA A 549 -22.36 -17.72 -2.84
CA ALA A 549 -21.61 -17.72 -4.10
C ALA A 549 -20.70 -18.93 -4.25
N LEU A 550 -20.74 -19.54 -5.44
CA LEU A 550 -19.93 -20.68 -5.87
C LEU A 550 -19.13 -20.29 -7.12
N TYR A 551 -17.83 -20.08 -6.95
CA TYR A 551 -16.89 -19.62 -7.97
C TYR A 551 -16.31 -20.78 -8.78
N TYR A 552 -16.21 -20.57 -10.09
CA TYR A 552 -15.60 -21.49 -11.03
C TYR A 552 -14.18 -21.03 -11.41
N PRO A 553 -13.29 -21.96 -11.77
CA PRO A 553 -11.92 -21.62 -12.11
C PRO A 553 -11.87 -20.88 -13.46
N VAL A 554 -10.92 -19.96 -13.58
CA VAL A 554 -10.67 -19.16 -14.81
C VAL A 554 -9.50 -19.72 -15.63
N TYR A 555 -8.95 -20.85 -15.21
CA TYR A 555 -7.81 -21.54 -15.79
C TYR A 555 -8.18 -23.00 -16.10
N GLY A 556 -7.39 -23.65 -16.97
CA GLY A 556 -7.65 -25.03 -17.39
C GLY A 556 -8.99 -25.20 -18.11
N LEU A 557 -9.49 -24.15 -18.74
CA LEU A 557 -10.80 -24.12 -19.41
C LEU A 557 -10.80 -25.08 -20.61
N ASN A 558 -11.84 -25.89 -20.76
CA ASN A 558 -11.98 -26.94 -21.77
C ASN A 558 -10.93 -28.06 -21.69
N GLU A 559 -10.19 -28.18 -20.58
CA GLU A 559 -9.26 -29.28 -20.38
C GLU A 559 -9.96 -30.52 -19.78
N SER A 560 -9.57 -31.71 -20.23
CA SER A 560 -10.04 -32.97 -19.64
C SER A 560 -9.23 -33.32 -18.39
N ARG A 561 -9.48 -32.58 -17.29
CA ARG A 561 -8.84 -32.76 -15.99
C ARG A 561 -9.81 -32.47 -14.83
N PRO A 562 -9.44 -32.78 -13.57
CA PRO A 562 -10.20 -32.37 -12.39
C PRO A 562 -10.45 -30.86 -12.32
N GLY A 563 -11.38 -30.42 -11.47
CA GLY A 563 -11.68 -29.01 -11.29
C GLY A 563 -12.12 -28.69 -9.86
N LEU A 564 -11.91 -27.46 -9.42
CA LEU A 564 -12.39 -26.95 -8.15
C LEU A 564 -13.65 -26.10 -8.31
N ILE A 565 -14.62 -26.25 -7.43
CA ILE A 565 -15.63 -25.20 -7.18
C ILE A 565 -15.37 -24.61 -5.80
N MET A 566 -15.30 -23.28 -5.71
CA MET A 566 -14.97 -22.58 -4.47
C MET A 566 -16.17 -21.80 -3.93
N HIS A 567 -16.58 -22.11 -2.72
CA HIS A 567 -17.43 -21.25 -1.92
C HIS A 567 -16.62 -20.12 -1.28
N TYR A 568 -17.17 -18.91 -1.25
CA TYR A 568 -16.58 -17.76 -0.56
C TYR A 568 -17.67 -16.88 0.07
N ARG A 569 -17.56 -16.66 1.39
CA ARG A 569 -18.38 -15.69 2.13
C ARG A 569 -17.60 -14.88 3.14
N GLY A 570 -18.00 -13.63 3.30
CA GLY A 570 -17.51 -12.69 4.30
C GLY A 570 -18.58 -12.32 5.33
N GLY A 571 -18.18 -11.52 6.31
CA GLY A 571 -19.08 -10.94 7.32
C GLY A 571 -19.65 -11.94 8.30
N ASP A 572 -20.85 -11.67 8.83
CA ASP A 572 -21.43 -12.46 9.93
C ASP A 572 -21.51 -13.95 9.57
N TRP A 573 -21.88 -14.28 8.33
CA TRP A 573 -21.88 -15.67 7.84
C TRP A 573 -20.55 -16.37 8.08
N SER A 574 -19.44 -15.73 7.71
CA SER A 574 -18.10 -16.29 7.93
C SER A 574 -17.75 -16.42 9.41
N ASP A 575 -18.19 -15.48 10.25
CA ASP A 575 -17.97 -15.53 11.69
C ASP A 575 -18.79 -16.65 12.37
N ARG A 576 -19.86 -17.14 11.73
CA ARG A 576 -20.59 -18.34 12.19
C ARG A 576 -19.96 -19.63 11.66
N PHE A 577 -19.45 -19.65 10.44
CA PHE A 577 -18.84 -20.86 9.84
C PHE A 577 -17.59 -21.36 10.57
N VAL A 578 -16.94 -20.54 11.40
CA VAL A 578 -15.84 -20.98 12.28
C VAL A 578 -16.29 -21.99 13.34
N SER A 579 -17.60 -22.02 13.66
CA SER A 579 -18.17 -22.98 14.62
C SER A 579 -18.46 -24.35 14.03
N PHE A 580 -18.41 -24.48 12.70
CA PHE A 580 -18.66 -25.74 12.00
C PHE A 580 -17.40 -26.61 12.07
N SER A 581 -17.57 -27.94 12.11
CA SER A 581 -16.49 -28.84 11.72
C SER A 581 -16.17 -28.66 10.23
N ASP A 582 -14.98 -29.09 9.83
CA ASP A 582 -14.59 -29.02 8.43
C ASP A 582 -15.56 -29.84 7.56
N GLU A 583 -15.93 -31.04 8.01
CA GLU A 583 -16.84 -31.94 7.28
C GLU A 583 -18.24 -31.33 7.11
N GLU A 584 -18.80 -30.71 8.15
CA GLU A 584 -20.13 -30.09 8.07
C GLU A 584 -20.14 -28.92 7.09
N HIS A 585 -19.09 -28.08 7.13
CA HIS A 585 -18.97 -26.96 6.20
C HIS A 585 -18.80 -27.44 4.76
N VAL A 586 -17.97 -28.47 4.54
CA VAL A 586 -17.76 -29.09 3.22
C VAL A 586 -19.06 -29.69 2.68
N GLN A 587 -19.80 -30.45 3.49
CA GLN A 587 -21.07 -31.03 3.05
C GLN A 587 -22.13 -29.96 2.77
N THR A 588 -22.20 -28.91 3.59
CA THR A 588 -23.07 -27.74 3.34
C THR A 588 -22.80 -27.11 1.98
N VAL A 589 -21.52 -26.94 1.63
CA VAL A 589 -21.12 -26.39 0.31
C VAL A 589 -21.41 -27.38 -0.82
N LEU A 590 -21.16 -28.67 -0.61
CA LEU A 590 -21.47 -29.72 -1.59
C LEU A 590 -22.98 -29.79 -1.90
N ASP A 591 -23.82 -29.67 -0.88
CA ASP A 591 -25.28 -29.66 -1.05
C ASP A 591 -25.75 -28.46 -1.88
N ALA A 592 -25.12 -27.29 -1.70
CA ALA A 592 -25.40 -26.10 -2.53
C ALA A 592 -24.87 -26.25 -3.97
N ILE A 593 -23.76 -26.94 -4.20
CA ILE A 593 -23.31 -27.29 -5.55
C ILE A 593 -24.30 -28.24 -6.21
N VAL A 594 -24.75 -29.26 -5.48
CA VAL A 594 -25.75 -30.24 -5.94
C VAL A 594 -27.09 -29.56 -6.23
N SER A 595 -27.51 -28.56 -5.46
CA SER A 595 -28.77 -27.85 -5.73
C SER A 595 -28.77 -27.11 -7.07
N LEU A 596 -27.60 -26.66 -7.53
CA LEU A 596 -27.42 -26.02 -8.82
C LEU A 596 -27.24 -27.02 -9.96
N HIS A 597 -26.42 -28.05 -9.74
CA HIS A 597 -25.90 -28.91 -10.81
C HIS A 597 -26.50 -30.32 -10.85
N GLY A 598 -27.32 -30.69 -9.86
CA GLY A 598 -27.94 -32.00 -9.72
C GLY A 598 -27.08 -33.00 -8.94
N GLU A 599 -27.72 -34.10 -8.50
CA GLU A 599 -27.13 -35.11 -7.62
C GLU A 599 -25.88 -35.79 -8.20
N GLN A 600 -25.74 -35.82 -9.52
CA GLN A 600 -24.56 -36.36 -10.18
C GLN A 600 -23.26 -35.64 -9.76
N ALA A 601 -23.32 -34.37 -9.36
CA ALA A 601 -22.16 -33.65 -8.84
C ALA A 601 -21.58 -34.33 -7.59
N ARG A 602 -22.42 -34.94 -6.74
CA ARG A 602 -21.97 -35.67 -5.54
C ARG A 602 -21.13 -36.90 -5.89
N HIS A 603 -21.45 -37.58 -7.00
CA HIS A 603 -20.66 -38.72 -7.47
C HIS A 603 -19.31 -38.32 -8.08
N LEU A 604 -19.18 -37.06 -8.50
CA LEU A 604 -17.95 -36.53 -9.08
C LEU A 604 -17.02 -35.91 -8.04
N TYR A 605 -17.55 -35.54 -6.86
CA TYR A 605 -16.77 -35.06 -5.74
C TYR A 605 -15.78 -36.14 -5.27
N THR A 606 -14.51 -35.79 -5.23
CA THR A 606 -13.42 -36.74 -4.93
C THR A 606 -13.30 -37.07 -3.45
N GLY A 607 -13.85 -36.23 -2.58
CA GLY A 607 -13.57 -36.25 -1.14
C GLY A 607 -12.46 -35.27 -0.72
N ASP A 608 -11.69 -34.73 -1.67
CA ASP A 608 -10.62 -33.78 -1.38
C ASP A 608 -11.13 -32.33 -1.36
N TYR A 609 -10.64 -31.55 -0.40
CA TYR A 609 -11.03 -30.16 -0.22
C TYR A 609 -9.93 -29.32 0.44
N GLU A 610 -10.06 -28.00 0.33
CA GLU A 610 -9.35 -27.02 1.15
C GLU A 610 -10.35 -26.08 1.81
N ARG A 611 -10.14 -25.79 3.10
CA ARG A 611 -10.98 -24.89 3.89
C ARG A 611 -10.10 -23.89 4.64
N LEU A 612 -10.46 -22.62 4.60
CA LEU A 612 -9.84 -21.59 5.41
C LEU A 612 -10.89 -20.58 5.85
N CYS A 613 -11.08 -20.49 7.16
CA CYS A 613 -11.74 -19.37 7.80
C CYS A 613 -10.68 -18.47 8.44
N TRP A 614 -10.56 -17.24 7.97
CA TRP A 614 -9.49 -16.33 8.38
C TRP A 614 -9.53 -15.92 9.85
N LEU A 615 -10.69 -16.03 10.51
CA LEU A 615 -10.79 -15.80 11.95
C LEU A 615 -10.03 -16.88 12.75
N GLN A 616 -9.82 -18.07 12.17
CA GLN A 616 -9.06 -19.16 12.77
C GLN A 616 -7.54 -19.07 12.48
N ASP A 617 -7.10 -18.17 11.59
CA ASP A 617 -5.67 -17.99 11.31
C ASP A 617 -4.96 -17.34 12.51
N GLU A 618 -3.95 -18.02 13.05
CA GLU A 618 -3.28 -17.60 14.29
C GLU A 618 -2.31 -16.41 14.13
N HIS A 619 -2.10 -15.93 12.91
CA HIS A 619 -1.18 -14.84 12.55
C HIS A 619 -1.88 -13.59 12.01
N THR A 620 -3.17 -13.67 11.66
CA THR A 620 -3.98 -12.49 11.29
C THR A 620 -5.26 -12.36 12.09
N ALA A 621 -5.90 -13.47 12.49
CA ALA A 621 -7.22 -13.53 13.15
C ALA A 621 -8.30 -12.67 12.49
N THR A 622 -8.20 -12.47 11.17
CA THR A 622 -9.14 -11.68 10.36
C THR A 622 -8.76 -11.76 8.88
N SER A 623 -9.65 -11.29 8.00
CA SER A 623 -9.41 -11.20 6.55
C SER A 623 -8.93 -9.82 6.12
N TRP A 624 -9.68 -8.75 6.41
CA TRP A 624 -9.34 -7.39 5.99
C TRP A 624 -9.84 -6.33 6.97
N CYS A 625 -9.26 -5.13 6.87
CA CYS A 625 -9.69 -3.98 7.63
C CYS A 625 -11.04 -3.48 7.09
N ARG A 626 -11.96 -3.12 7.98
CA ARG A 626 -13.27 -2.57 7.61
C ARG A 626 -13.57 -1.40 8.54
N PRO A 627 -13.06 -0.20 8.26
CA PRO A 627 -13.18 0.94 9.16
C PRO A 627 -14.64 1.31 9.41
N ASP A 628 -14.89 1.86 10.60
CA ASP A 628 -16.21 2.34 11.03
C ASP A 628 -16.33 3.86 10.78
N VAL A 629 -17.51 4.43 10.98
CA VAL A 629 -17.78 5.87 10.87
C VAL A 629 -16.73 6.66 11.66
N THR A 630 -16.23 7.76 11.08
CA THR A 630 -15.18 8.67 11.59
C THR A 630 -13.78 8.06 11.72
N GLN A 631 -13.59 6.77 11.47
CA GLN A 631 -12.30 6.12 11.71
C GLN A 631 -11.26 6.48 10.64
N HIS A 632 -11.68 6.78 9.40
CA HIS A 632 -10.76 7.21 8.35
C HIS A 632 -10.14 8.56 8.69
N GLU A 633 -10.97 9.59 8.89
CA GLU A 633 -10.50 10.95 9.19
C GLU A 633 -9.69 10.99 10.49
N LEU A 634 -10.10 10.22 11.51
CA LEU A 634 -9.43 10.22 12.81
C LEU A 634 -8.10 9.45 12.82
N TYR A 635 -8.06 8.23 12.26
CA TYR A 635 -6.94 7.32 12.48
C TYR A 635 -5.87 7.36 11.40
N ILE A 636 -6.20 7.63 10.13
CA ILE A 636 -5.20 7.67 9.04
C ILE A 636 -4.05 8.66 9.36
N PRO A 637 -4.32 9.90 9.82
CA PRO A 637 -3.26 10.84 10.18
C PRO A 637 -2.38 10.35 11.35
N ALA A 638 -2.92 9.54 12.26
CA ALA A 638 -2.15 8.99 13.38
C ALA A 638 -1.14 7.93 12.89
N TYR A 639 -1.48 7.13 11.87
CA TYR A 639 -0.57 6.13 11.30
C TYR A 639 0.65 6.74 10.59
N HIS A 640 0.54 8.01 10.18
CA HIS A 640 1.58 8.76 9.48
C HIS A 640 2.61 9.39 10.43
N GLN A 641 2.42 9.23 11.75
CA GLN A 641 3.35 9.73 12.76
C GLN A 641 4.29 8.61 13.22
N THR A 642 5.60 8.88 13.16
CA THR A 642 6.60 8.02 13.81
C THR A 642 6.60 8.30 15.30
N GLU A 643 6.20 7.31 16.09
CA GLU A 643 6.19 7.35 17.55
C GLU A 643 7.10 6.24 18.09
N HIS A 644 7.94 6.54 19.08
CA HIS A 644 8.88 5.56 19.67
C HIS A 644 9.76 4.83 18.63
N ASN A 645 10.20 5.54 17.58
CA ASN A 645 10.89 4.98 16.42
C ASN A 645 10.15 3.78 15.78
N THR A 646 8.83 3.76 15.88
CA THR A 646 7.95 2.74 15.33
C THR A 646 7.10 3.34 14.22
N ILE A 647 7.01 2.62 13.10
CA ILE A 647 6.17 2.98 11.95
C ILE A 647 5.24 1.79 11.67
N PHE A 648 3.94 2.02 11.69
CA PHE A 648 2.96 1.00 11.35
C PHE A 648 2.72 1.01 9.85
N ILE A 649 2.66 -0.16 9.21
CA ILE A 649 2.31 -0.34 7.79
C ILE A 649 1.37 -1.55 7.63
N GLY A 650 0.76 -1.68 6.47
CA GLY A 650 -0.19 -2.74 6.15
C GLY A 650 -1.44 -2.17 5.51
N GLU A 651 -2.25 -3.03 4.90
CA GLU A 651 -3.50 -2.60 4.27
C GLU A 651 -4.44 -1.85 5.24
N HIS A 652 -4.47 -2.21 6.53
CA HIS A 652 -5.22 -1.49 7.56
C HIS A 652 -4.74 -0.05 7.85
N THR A 653 -3.58 0.37 7.32
CA THR A 653 -3.07 1.74 7.44
C THR A 653 -3.15 2.50 6.11
N ALA A 654 -3.86 1.97 5.11
CA ALA A 654 -4.11 2.63 3.84
C ALA A 654 -5.56 3.15 3.82
N PRO A 655 -5.88 4.14 2.94
CA PRO A 655 -7.26 4.60 2.74
C PRO A 655 -8.15 3.67 1.92
N THR A 656 -7.58 2.67 1.23
CA THR A 656 -8.34 1.57 0.61
C THR A 656 -8.02 0.26 1.31
N GLN A 657 -8.96 -0.69 1.34
CA GLN A 657 -8.92 -1.87 2.21
C GLN A 657 -9.29 -3.12 1.44
N ALA A 658 -8.89 -4.29 1.94
CA ALA A 658 -9.04 -5.60 1.31
C ALA A 658 -8.23 -5.83 0.01
N TRP A 659 -7.36 -4.90 -0.40
CA TRP A 659 -6.59 -5.02 -1.65
C TRP A 659 -5.07 -5.12 -1.45
N VAL A 660 -4.42 -5.79 -2.41
CA VAL A 660 -2.95 -5.90 -2.48
C VAL A 660 -2.31 -4.51 -2.64
N SER A 661 -2.93 -3.65 -3.46
CA SER A 661 -2.52 -2.27 -3.68
C SER A 661 -2.35 -1.52 -2.37
N SER A 662 -3.34 -1.58 -1.49
CA SER A 662 -3.34 -0.97 -0.15
C SER A 662 -2.11 -1.37 0.68
N SER A 663 -1.75 -2.65 0.63
CA SER A 663 -0.55 -3.17 1.32
C SER A 663 0.74 -2.61 0.73
N LEU A 664 0.84 -2.47 -0.59
CA LEU A 664 2.01 -1.92 -1.26
C LEU A 664 2.13 -0.40 -1.06
N HIS A 665 1.01 0.33 -1.14
CA HIS A 665 0.95 1.77 -0.89
C HIS A 665 1.43 2.13 0.52
N SER A 666 0.93 1.42 1.54
CA SER A 666 1.39 1.60 2.91
C SER A 666 2.89 1.27 3.09
N SER A 667 3.45 0.36 2.29
CA SER A 667 4.88 0.04 2.30
C SER A 667 5.72 1.17 1.74
N VAL A 668 5.29 1.79 0.63
CA VAL A 668 5.96 2.96 0.07
C VAL A 668 5.90 4.11 1.06
N ARG A 669 4.72 4.38 1.62
CA ARG A 669 4.51 5.42 2.64
C ARG A 669 5.43 5.23 3.84
N GLY A 670 5.44 4.04 4.44
CA GLY A 670 6.27 3.75 5.61
C GLY A 670 7.78 3.83 5.33
N SER A 671 8.20 3.41 4.14
CA SER A 671 9.59 3.53 3.69
C SER A 671 10.00 5.01 3.53
N ILE A 672 9.16 5.83 2.91
CA ILE A 672 9.37 7.28 2.79
C ILE A 672 9.43 7.93 4.18
N GLN A 673 8.49 7.60 5.07
CA GLN A 673 8.46 8.11 6.44
C GLN A 673 9.78 7.80 7.19
N LEU A 674 10.28 6.57 7.08
CA LEU A 674 11.57 6.21 7.67
C LEU A 674 12.73 7.01 7.07
N LEU A 675 12.84 7.06 5.75
CA LEU A 675 13.92 7.77 5.06
C LEU A 675 13.94 9.26 5.44
N LEU A 676 12.78 9.88 5.59
CA LEU A 676 12.67 11.26 6.05
C LEU A 676 13.13 11.44 7.51
N GLU A 677 12.78 10.52 8.42
CA GLU A 677 13.32 10.55 9.80
C GLU A 677 14.85 10.36 9.82
N LEU A 678 15.42 9.66 8.84
CA LEU A 678 16.87 9.48 8.68
C LEU A 678 17.58 10.63 7.94
N GLY A 679 16.84 11.62 7.46
CA GLY A 679 17.35 12.74 6.66
C GLY A 679 17.74 12.37 5.22
N LEU A 680 17.28 11.23 4.72
CA LEU A 680 17.52 10.69 3.38
C LEU A 680 16.47 11.20 2.38
N VAL A 681 16.44 12.52 2.19
CA VAL A 681 15.42 13.21 1.37
C VAL A 681 15.50 12.81 -0.10
N ASP A 682 16.71 12.74 -0.66
CA ASP A 682 16.92 12.35 -2.07
C ASP A 682 16.42 10.92 -2.33
N GLU A 683 16.74 9.98 -1.43
CA GLU A 683 16.27 8.60 -1.51
C GLU A 683 14.74 8.49 -1.36
N ALA A 684 14.15 9.28 -0.47
CA ALA A 684 12.70 9.33 -0.32
C ALA A 684 11.99 9.93 -1.55
N LYS A 685 12.59 10.93 -2.23
CA LYS A 685 12.09 11.42 -3.53
C LYS A 685 12.17 10.35 -4.60
N ASP A 686 13.27 9.60 -4.66
CA ASP A 686 13.45 8.51 -5.63
C ASP A 686 12.39 7.42 -5.45
N LEU A 687 12.15 6.95 -4.21
CA LEU A 687 11.08 5.99 -3.94
C LEU A 687 9.70 6.54 -4.30
N ASN A 688 9.40 7.77 -3.90
CA ASN A 688 8.12 8.40 -4.23
C ASN A 688 7.93 8.48 -5.74
N GLN A 689 8.93 8.94 -6.49
CA GLN A 689 8.85 9.03 -7.95
C GLN A 689 8.74 7.65 -8.61
N ARG A 690 9.44 6.64 -8.10
CA ARG A 690 9.45 5.30 -8.68
C ARG A 690 8.10 4.60 -8.50
N TRP A 691 7.49 4.71 -7.33
CA TRP A 691 6.36 3.87 -6.93
C TRP A 691 5.01 4.61 -6.80
N MET A 692 5.00 5.91 -6.52
CA MET A 692 3.75 6.69 -6.32
C MET A 692 3.57 7.78 -7.38
N GLY A 693 4.58 8.60 -7.62
CA GLY A 693 4.53 9.82 -8.44
C GLY A 693 4.37 9.60 -9.95
N ARG A 694 4.51 8.38 -10.46
CA ARG A 694 4.27 8.06 -11.88
C ARG A 694 2.80 8.03 -12.26
N TRP A 695 1.96 7.59 -11.33
CA TRP A 695 0.53 7.33 -11.55
C TRP A 695 -0.32 8.59 -11.38
N ILE A 696 0.30 9.63 -10.83
CA ILE A 696 -0.32 10.89 -10.46
C ILE A 696 0.16 11.92 -11.47
N LYS A 697 -0.65 12.19 -12.49
CA LYS A 697 -0.33 13.20 -13.50
C LYS A 697 -0.42 14.57 -12.84
N LEU A 698 0.69 15.30 -12.69
CA LEU A 698 0.78 16.65 -12.09
C LEU A 698 -0.02 17.74 -12.78
#